data_AF-A0A979FJN2-F1
#
_entry.id   AF-A0A979FJN2-F1
#
_cell.length_a   1.000
_cell.length_b   1.000
_cell.length_c   1.000
_cell.angle_alpha   90.00
_cell.angle_beta   90.00
_cell.angle_gamma   90.00
#
_symmetry.space_group_name_H-M   'P 1'
#
loop_
_entity.id
_entity.type
_entity.pdbx_description
1 polymer ?
#
loop_
_entity_poly.entity_id
_entity_poly.type
_entity_poly.pdbx_seq_one_letter_code
_entity_poly.pdbx_strand_id
1 'polypeptide(L)'
;MADTKAKNGDMDAIDRFLAEAKKDLPDEEHRDCADKAAALRHHSASIIKSLETRVSLIEKYVHFLESAEKIQSDLEQLEKLLRAPAAEDAGPVIEETWQTIRGMITDLGDMGSAFINSAQKVDDPYLDSKRAVLCVQTILESLNKKQLLVTDLHSQYKLTITNTKEMITIWNTYKRNIDALRDDLDVMERQFCPLLRGDVDDPDELAAGLDRRLLDYVAEVKEAQQKIQEMITKAEVAGVPNVPSSGARDEVVRGLLQFFQRLQASSTNFQILASMLSQWCRNIAEIHRSCSTFESEFTTAPVAGAGAAELKQHHAARQAVHELNKFARSEADAIMAKITNQCPAEAGAQDLAMMEELLRRRQQRFEEAWTTRLQELEAASTRCQHHRDLQVIIRQLEELSGQLERMQCRYGESLSAAISTRDVFQQFRHTVTLLQERIEAFLRTGERAADGDGDDLRHSLGDLQKQWSAFHKQVDNTEKNIELSIEFFRHVKETEEWFKKGSRLLVEVAGESSSVRTPDEAHKLCTRIESFLKEGEPEQQRRITTISALVKDLYGRDEPPQVEALCQQNAYILDSLRVITKNLRSIETNLRLADDHRRQQEQVREGSRRSPCRYVQLPVQEKPVQVEIDIQTEAIPLSSDEELPPPPPPPPEEDDAASKSKLKDDQPDHVPPVFLTPLVGATVQEGVKFTFECRVMGYPMPDVEWFKDNLSISKNPVQKLYY
;
A
#
# COMPACT_ATOMS: atom_id res chain seq x y z
N MET A 1 -21.80 106.18 -71.19
CA MET A 1 -22.59 107.26 -70.57
C MET A 1 -21.92 108.64 -70.58
N ALA A 2 -20.59 108.76 -70.45
CA ALA A 2 -19.94 110.08 -70.52
C ALA A 2 -20.13 110.79 -71.88
N ASP A 3 -20.09 110.02 -72.97
CA ASP A 3 -20.22 110.51 -74.34
C ASP A 3 -21.66 110.95 -74.71
N THR A 4 -22.68 110.28 -74.17
CA THR A 4 -24.09 110.63 -74.41
C THR A 4 -24.48 111.94 -73.72
N LYS A 5 -23.88 112.24 -72.57
CA LYS A 5 -24.03 113.54 -71.88
C LYS A 5 -23.36 114.68 -72.66
N ALA A 6 -22.18 114.43 -73.24
CA ALA A 6 -21.50 115.41 -74.10
C ALA A 6 -22.33 115.73 -75.36
N LYS A 7 -22.93 114.70 -75.99
CA LYS A 7 -23.80 114.87 -77.17
C LYS A 7 -25.10 115.61 -76.88
N ASN A 8 -25.68 115.48 -75.69
CA ASN A 8 -26.78 116.34 -75.26
C ASN A 8 -26.35 117.81 -75.12
N GLY A 9 -25.15 118.06 -74.59
CA GLY A 9 -24.56 119.40 -74.52
C GLY A 9 -24.30 120.02 -75.89
N ASP A 10 -23.91 119.21 -76.90
CA ASP A 10 -23.78 119.64 -78.29
C ASP A 10 -25.14 120.03 -78.90
N MET A 11 -26.22 119.29 -78.58
CA MET A 11 -27.58 119.65 -79.01
C MET A 11 -28.04 120.96 -78.39
N ASP A 12 -27.83 121.16 -77.09
CA ASP A 12 -28.12 122.43 -76.39
C ASP A 12 -27.28 123.61 -76.93
N ALA A 13 -26.10 123.33 -77.52
CA ALA A 13 -25.30 124.33 -78.21
C ALA A 13 -25.88 124.70 -79.59
N ILE A 14 -26.42 123.73 -80.34
CA ILE A 14 -27.13 123.97 -81.61
C ILE A 14 -28.38 124.84 -81.38
N ASP A 15 -29.09 124.66 -80.28
CA ASP A 15 -30.28 125.48 -79.98
C ASP A 15 -29.94 126.92 -79.64
N ARG A 16 -28.82 127.13 -78.93
CA ARG A 16 -28.30 128.47 -78.67
C ARG A 16 -27.87 129.15 -79.97
N PHE A 17 -27.19 128.41 -80.86
CA PHE A 17 -26.81 128.90 -82.17
C PHE A 17 -28.03 129.27 -83.04
N LEU A 18 -29.09 128.45 -83.04
CA LEU A 18 -30.33 128.76 -83.77
C LEU A 18 -31.07 129.96 -83.18
N ALA A 19 -31.07 130.11 -81.85
CA ALA A 19 -31.63 131.28 -81.18
C ALA A 19 -30.88 132.58 -81.53
N GLU A 20 -29.56 132.51 -81.76
CA GLU A 20 -28.75 133.64 -82.22
C GLU A 20 -28.93 133.92 -83.72
N ALA A 21 -28.91 132.87 -84.56
CA ALA A 21 -29.06 132.97 -86.02
C ALA A 21 -30.44 133.48 -86.48
N LYS A 22 -31.47 133.38 -85.62
CA LYS A 22 -32.80 134.00 -85.83
C LYS A 22 -32.76 135.51 -86.09
N LYS A 23 -31.69 136.19 -85.71
CA LYS A 23 -31.52 137.63 -85.96
C LYS A 23 -31.11 137.97 -87.40
N ASP A 24 -30.51 137.01 -88.11
CA ASP A 24 -29.80 137.25 -89.38
C ASP A 24 -30.34 136.43 -90.56
N LEU A 25 -31.25 135.46 -90.35
CA LEU A 25 -31.86 134.64 -91.40
C LEU A 25 -33.34 134.99 -91.67
N PRO A 26 -33.84 134.84 -92.92
CA PRO A 26 -35.27 134.94 -93.25
C PRO A 26 -36.14 133.91 -92.50
N ASP A 27 -37.40 134.25 -92.20
CA ASP A 27 -38.33 133.41 -91.42
C ASP A 27 -38.54 131.98 -91.98
N GLU A 28 -38.50 131.81 -93.30
CA GLU A 28 -38.62 130.50 -93.97
C GLU A 28 -37.40 129.60 -93.70
N GLU A 29 -36.18 130.14 -93.82
CA GLU A 29 -34.93 129.40 -93.58
C GLU A 29 -34.75 129.07 -92.10
N HIS A 30 -35.14 129.99 -91.20
CA HIS A 30 -35.13 129.74 -89.76
C HIS A 30 -36.10 128.61 -89.37
N ARG A 31 -37.29 128.53 -89.99
CA ARG A 31 -38.26 127.46 -89.72
C ARG A 31 -37.74 126.10 -90.20
N ASP A 32 -37.15 126.04 -91.39
CA ASP A 32 -36.52 124.81 -91.90
C ASP A 32 -35.34 124.36 -91.02
N CYS A 33 -34.50 125.29 -90.54
CA CYS A 33 -33.44 125.00 -89.58
C CYS A 33 -33.97 124.51 -88.22
N ALA A 34 -35.06 125.10 -87.71
CA ALA A 34 -35.70 124.67 -86.46
C ALA A 34 -36.35 123.28 -86.57
N ASP A 35 -37.01 122.99 -87.69
CA ASP A 35 -37.59 121.67 -87.96
C ASP A 35 -36.50 120.60 -88.11
N LYS A 36 -35.39 120.92 -88.79
CA LYS A 36 -34.20 120.05 -88.88
C LYS A 36 -33.54 119.83 -87.52
N ALA A 37 -33.46 120.86 -86.67
CA ALA A 37 -32.92 120.74 -85.32
C ALA A 37 -33.82 119.93 -84.38
N ALA A 38 -35.14 120.09 -84.48
CA ALA A 38 -36.11 119.26 -83.76
C ALA A 38 -36.05 117.79 -84.22
N ALA A 39 -35.93 117.54 -85.52
CA ALA A 39 -35.70 116.21 -86.07
C ALA A 39 -34.36 115.62 -85.58
N LEU A 40 -33.28 116.41 -85.54
CA LEU A 40 -31.98 115.99 -85.03
C LEU A 40 -32.03 115.71 -83.51
N ARG A 41 -32.76 116.49 -82.72
CA ARG A 41 -33.00 116.23 -81.28
C ARG A 41 -33.79 114.97 -81.06
N HIS A 42 -34.87 114.76 -81.81
CA HIS A 42 -35.66 113.54 -81.74
C HIS A 42 -34.80 112.33 -82.11
N HIS A 43 -33.97 112.45 -83.16
CA HIS A 43 -33.05 111.40 -83.57
C HIS A 43 -31.96 111.13 -82.51
N SER A 44 -31.35 112.19 -81.94
CA SER A 44 -30.35 112.09 -80.88
C SER A 44 -30.92 111.46 -79.60
N ALA A 45 -32.10 111.90 -79.15
CA ALA A 45 -32.80 111.31 -78.00
C ALA A 45 -33.18 109.84 -78.25
N SER A 46 -33.60 109.50 -79.47
CA SER A 46 -33.86 108.10 -79.87
C SER A 46 -32.59 107.25 -79.85
N ILE A 47 -31.46 107.77 -80.35
CA ILE A 47 -30.17 107.09 -80.31
C ILE A 47 -29.69 106.92 -78.87
N ILE A 48 -29.78 107.94 -78.02
CA ILE A 48 -29.39 107.87 -76.60
C ILE A 48 -30.24 106.83 -75.87
N LYS A 49 -31.56 106.84 -76.07
CA LYS A 49 -32.46 105.84 -75.49
C LYS A 49 -32.13 104.42 -75.97
N SER A 50 -31.86 104.23 -77.27
CA SER A 50 -31.40 102.94 -77.82
C SER A 50 -30.06 102.52 -77.19
N LEU A 51 -29.07 103.43 -77.09
CA LEU A 51 -27.79 103.16 -76.45
C LEU A 51 -27.92 102.81 -74.96
N GLU A 52 -28.76 103.52 -74.19
CA GLU A 52 -29.02 103.21 -72.79
C GLU A 52 -29.68 101.83 -72.63
N THR A 53 -30.64 101.48 -73.50
CA THR A 53 -31.23 100.14 -73.51
C THR A 53 -30.23 99.05 -73.89
N ARG A 54 -29.34 99.31 -74.88
CA ARG A 54 -28.26 98.39 -75.26
C ARG A 54 -27.26 98.19 -74.15
N VAL A 55 -26.80 99.26 -73.49
CA VAL A 55 -25.86 99.19 -72.37
C VAL A 55 -26.47 98.40 -71.22
N SER A 56 -27.73 98.68 -70.85
CA SER A 56 -28.41 97.94 -69.79
C SER A 56 -28.59 96.44 -70.12
N LEU A 57 -28.87 96.10 -71.38
CA LEU A 57 -28.95 94.69 -71.82
C LEU A 57 -27.58 94.01 -71.82
N ILE A 58 -26.54 94.69 -72.30
CA ILE A 58 -25.17 94.18 -72.32
C ILE A 58 -24.67 93.96 -70.90
N GLU A 59 -24.92 94.89 -69.97
CA GLU A 59 -24.57 94.73 -68.55
C GLU A 59 -25.23 93.47 -67.96
N LYS A 60 -26.53 93.26 -68.19
CA LYS A 60 -27.24 92.05 -67.75
C LYS A 60 -26.70 90.78 -68.41
N TYR A 61 -26.35 90.85 -69.69
CA TYR A 61 -25.82 89.71 -70.45
C TYR A 61 -24.41 89.33 -70.02
N VAL A 62 -23.52 90.31 -69.84
CA VAL A 62 -22.15 90.10 -69.34
C VAL A 62 -22.19 89.55 -67.93
N HIS A 63 -23.00 90.13 -67.05
CA HIS A 63 -23.17 89.61 -65.69
C HIS A 63 -23.69 88.17 -65.67
N PHE A 64 -24.60 87.82 -66.59
CA PHE A 64 -25.05 86.43 -66.78
C PHE A 64 -23.90 85.51 -67.22
N LEU A 65 -23.09 85.92 -68.21
CA LEU A 65 -21.98 85.11 -68.72
C LEU A 65 -20.90 84.89 -67.66
N GLU A 66 -20.51 85.93 -66.92
CA GLU A 66 -19.53 85.85 -65.82
C GLU A 66 -20.02 84.91 -64.71
N SER A 67 -21.30 85.02 -64.34
CA SER A 67 -21.92 84.14 -63.34
C SER A 67 -21.99 82.69 -63.83
N ALA A 68 -22.31 82.46 -65.10
CA ALA A 68 -22.37 81.13 -65.70
C ALA A 68 -21.00 80.44 -65.78
N GLU A 69 -19.94 81.17 -66.14
CA GLU A 69 -18.57 80.65 -66.18
C GLU A 69 -18.08 80.24 -64.79
N LYS A 70 -18.36 81.07 -63.78
CA LYS A 70 -18.04 80.75 -62.38
C LYS A 70 -18.74 79.47 -61.92
N ILE A 71 -20.06 79.38 -62.13
CA ILE A 71 -20.86 78.20 -61.76
C ILE A 71 -20.35 76.95 -62.49
N GLN A 72 -19.97 77.08 -63.76
CA GLN A 72 -19.39 75.96 -64.51
C GLN A 72 -18.08 75.47 -63.87
N SER A 73 -17.17 76.37 -63.49
CA SER A 73 -15.92 76.01 -62.82
C SER A 73 -16.17 75.34 -61.47
N ASP A 74 -17.08 75.89 -60.67
CA ASP A 74 -17.43 75.35 -59.35
C ASP A 74 -18.07 73.94 -59.47
N LEU A 75 -18.93 73.72 -60.47
CA LEU A 75 -19.49 72.40 -60.77
C LEU A 75 -18.43 71.37 -61.18
N GLU A 76 -17.44 71.76 -61.99
CA GLU A 76 -16.34 70.87 -62.41
C GLU A 76 -15.42 70.51 -61.25
N GLN A 77 -15.16 71.45 -60.34
CA GLN A 77 -14.40 71.22 -59.11
C GLN A 77 -15.15 70.26 -58.18
N LEU A 78 -16.47 70.47 -58.00
CA LEU A 78 -17.30 69.58 -57.17
C LEU A 78 -17.39 68.17 -57.77
N GLU A 79 -17.54 68.04 -59.09
CA GLU A 79 -17.52 66.73 -59.77
C GLU A 79 -16.22 65.97 -59.50
N LYS A 80 -15.07 66.65 -59.53
CA LYS A 80 -13.76 66.06 -59.21
C LYS A 80 -13.68 65.59 -57.77
N LEU A 81 -14.22 66.36 -56.82
CA LEU A 81 -14.27 65.98 -55.41
C LEU A 81 -15.19 64.78 -55.17
N LEU A 82 -16.36 64.74 -55.84
CA LEU A 82 -17.33 63.65 -55.70
C LEU A 82 -16.84 62.32 -56.30
N ARG A 83 -15.97 62.37 -57.31
CA ARG A 83 -15.34 61.17 -57.90
C ARG A 83 -14.12 60.67 -57.13
N ALA A 84 -13.58 61.45 -56.21
CA ALA A 84 -12.50 61.00 -55.35
C ALA A 84 -12.99 59.93 -54.37
N PRO A 85 -12.12 59.03 -53.87
CA PRO A 85 -12.51 58.07 -52.84
C PRO A 85 -13.11 58.78 -51.63
N ALA A 86 -14.26 58.29 -51.16
CA ALA A 86 -15.01 58.95 -50.10
C ALA A 86 -14.22 59.00 -48.79
N ALA A 87 -13.73 60.19 -48.43
CA ALA A 87 -13.11 60.49 -47.15
C ALA A 87 -14.10 61.21 -46.23
N GLU A 88 -14.15 60.83 -44.94
CA GLU A 88 -15.10 61.38 -43.97
C GLU A 88 -14.91 62.89 -43.73
N ASP A 89 -13.66 63.37 -43.77
CA ASP A 89 -13.33 64.78 -43.49
C ASP A 89 -13.77 65.75 -44.60
N ALA A 90 -13.98 65.24 -45.82
CA ALA A 90 -14.39 66.05 -46.97
C ALA A 90 -15.92 66.22 -47.08
N GLY A 91 -16.69 65.41 -46.35
CA GLY A 91 -18.16 65.42 -46.37
C GLY A 91 -18.82 66.79 -46.09
N PRO A 92 -18.46 67.52 -45.00
CA PRO A 92 -19.09 68.81 -44.71
C PRO A 92 -18.75 69.88 -45.74
N VAL A 93 -17.52 69.88 -46.27
CA VAL A 93 -17.07 70.81 -47.31
C VAL A 93 -17.81 70.56 -48.63
N ILE A 94 -18.00 69.29 -49.00
CA ILE A 94 -18.76 68.90 -50.19
C ILE A 94 -20.24 69.29 -50.06
N GLU A 95 -20.84 69.16 -48.88
CA GLU A 95 -22.24 69.56 -48.66
C GLU A 95 -22.40 71.09 -48.72
N GLU A 96 -21.51 71.85 -48.09
CA GLU A 96 -21.55 73.32 -48.12
C GLU A 96 -21.37 73.87 -49.54
N THR A 97 -20.38 73.35 -50.29
CA THR A 97 -20.14 73.74 -51.69
C THR A 97 -21.32 73.37 -52.59
N TRP A 98 -21.93 72.19 -52.39
CA TRP A 98 -23.13 71.78 -53.11
C TRP A 98 -24.32 72.72 -52.89
N GLN A 99 -24.62 73.08 -51.63
CA GLN A 99 -25.71 74.00 -51.32
C GLN A 99 -25.47 75.40 -51.90
N THR A 100 -24.22 75.87 -51.85
CA THR A 100 -23.82 77.16 -52.40
C THR A 100 -24.02 77.20 -53.93
N ILE A 101 -23.55 76.16 -54.65
CA ILE A 101 -23.72 76.05 -56.11
C ILE A 101 -25.21 75.98 -56.49
N ARG A 102 -26.03 75.26 -55.73
CA ARG A 102 -27.50 75.22 -55.97
C ARG A 102 -28.15 76.60 -55.84
N GLY A 103 -27.73 77.39 -54.85
CA GLY A 103 -28.16 78.79 -54.71
C GLY A 103 -27.78 79.60 -55.95
N MET A 104 -26.50 79.55 -56.34
CA MET A 104 -25.99 80.28 -57.51
C MET A 104 -26.69 79.89 -58.83
N ILE A 105 -27.04 78.62 -59.03
CA ILE A 105 -27.77 78.17 -60.23
C ILE A 105 -29.20 78.74 -60.25
N THR A 106 -29.86 78.85 -59.10
CA THR A 106 -31.20 79.42 -58.99
C THR A 106 -31.15 80.91 -59.36
N ASP A 107 -30.20 81.64 -58.79
CA ASP A 107 -29.96 83.06 -59.10
C ASP A 107 -29.62 83.27 -60.58
N LEU A 108 -28.84 82.37 -61.19
CA LEU A 108 -28.51 82.40 -62.62
C LEU A 108 -29.74 82.18 -63.49
N GLY A 109 -30.65 81.28 -63.08
CA GLY A 109 -31.92 81.04 -63.76
C GLY A 109 -32.84 82.28 -63.75
N ASP A 110 -32.92 82.95 -62.60
CA ASP A 110 -33.66 84.21 -62.45
C ASP A 110 -33.06 85.33 -63.30
N MET A 111 -31.73 85.43 -63.32
CA MET A 111 -30.99 86.40 -64.13
C MET A 111 -31.13 86.16 -65.63
N GLY A 112 -31.03 84.91 -66.06
CA GLY A 112 -31.28 84.50 -67.44
C GLY A 112 -32.70 84.83 -67.87
N SER A 113 -33.69 84.55 -67.02
CA SER A 113 -35.10 84.90 -67.26
C SER A 113 -35.32 86.42 -67.33
N ALA A 114 -34.70 87.19 -66.43
CA ALA A 114 -34.75 88.65 -66.41
C ALA A 114 -34.11 89.26 -67.67
N PHE A 115 -33.00 88.69 -68.16
CA PHE A 115 -32.38 89.08 -69.42
C PHE A 115 -33.30 88.77 -70.60
N ILE A 116 -33.80 87.53 -70.72
CA ILE A 116 -34.68 87.10 -71.82
C ILE A 116 -35.93 88.00 -71.89
N ASN A 117 -36.57 88.25 -70.75
CA ASN A 117 -37.73 89.14 -70.65
C ASN A 117 -37.40 90.60 -71.04
N SER A 118 -36.18 91.06 -70.76
CA SER A 118 -35.74 92.41 -71.15
C SER A 118 -35.42 92.47 -72.66
N ALA A 119 -34.74 91.46 -73.19
CA ALA A 119 -34.30 91.36 -74.57
C ALA A 119 -35.48 91.19 -75.56
N GLN A 120 -36.54 90.50 -75.14
CA GLN A 120 -37.77 90.33 -75.94
C GLN A 120 -38.59 91.62 -76.10
N LYS A 121 -38.44 92.60 -75.19
CA LYS A 121 -39.18 93.86 -75.19
C LYS A 121 -38.48 94.98 -75.98
N VAL A 122 -37.31 94.69 -76.56
CA VAL A 122 -36.46 95.68 -77.22
C VAL A 122 -36.69 95.59 -78.73
N ASP A 123 -37.17 96.69 -79.29
CA ASP A 123 -37.37 96.86 -80.73
C ASP A 123 -36.20 97.68 -81.31
N ASP A 124 -35.08 97.00 -81.58
CA ASP A 124 -33.86 97.60 -82.13
C ASP A 124 -33.35 96.78 -83.33
N PRO A 125 -33.49 97.29 -84.57
CA PRO A 125 -33.12 96.56 -85.79
C PRO A 125 -31.63 96.20 -85.91
N TYR A 126 -30.76 96.90 -85.18
CA TYR A 126 -29.30 96.71 -85.25
C TYR A 126 -28.73 95.91 -84.07
N LEU A 127 -29.59 95.41 -83.18
CA LEU A 127 -29.20 94.57 -82.04
C LEU A 127 -29.74 93.15 -82.22
N ASP A 128 -28.84 92.16 -82.29
CA ASP A 128 -29.22 90.74 -82.41
C ASP A 128 -29.60 90.14 -81.04
N SER A 129 -30.76 90.54 -80.54
CA SER A 129 -31.32 90.05 -79.29
C SER A 129 -31.68 88.56 -79.35
N LYS A 130 -32.07 88.06 -80.53
CA LYS A 130 -32.49 86.66 -80.72
C LYS A 130 -31.33 85.69 -80.51
N ARG A 131 -30.15 85.99 -81.06
CA ARG A 131 -28.96 85.17 -80.86
C ARG A 131 -28.48 85.19 -79.41
N ALA A 132 -28.53 86.34 -78.75
CA ALA A 132 -28.17 86.45 -77.32
C ALA A 132 -29.14 85.65 -76.43
N VAL A 133 -30.45 85.71 -76.70
CA VAL A 133 -31.46 84.88 -76.00
C VAL A 133 -31.20 83.39 -76.20
N LEU A 134 -30.92 82.95 -77.43
CA LEU A 134 -30.59 81.54 -77.71
C LEU A 134 -29.33 81.10 -76.96
N CYS A 135 -28.32 81.98 -76.87
CA CYS A 135 -27.09 81.72 -76.12
C CYS A 135 -27.37 81.50 -74.63
N VAL A 136 -28.13 82.42 -73.99
CA VAL A 136 -28.55 82.28 -72.58
C VAL A 136 -29.32 80.97 -72.36
N GLN A 137 -30.27 80.65 -73.22
CA GLN A 137 -31.04 79.40 -73.15
C GLN A 137 -30.14 78.17 -73.27
N THR A 138 -29.21 78.17 -74.22
CA THR A 138 -28.27 77.04 -74.43
C THR A 138 -27.34 76.84 -73.23
N ILE A 139 -26.85 77.94 -72.64
CA ILE A 139 -26.01 77.88 -71.44
C ILE A 139 -26.79 77.35 -70.24
N LEU A 140 -28.01 77.83 -70.01
CA LEU A 140 -28.89 77.32 -68.95
C LEU A 140 -29.19 75.83 -69.14
N GLU A 141 -29.49 75.39 -70.37
CA GLU A 141 -29.72 73.97 -70.67
C GLU A 141 -28.47 73.10 -70.41
N SER A 142 -27.29 73.58 -70.82
CA SER A 142 -26.01 72.88 -70.60
C SER A 142 -25.67 72.76 -69.12
N LEU A 143 -25.81 73.85 -68.36
CA LEU A 143 -25.58 73.87 -66.92
C LEU A 143 -26.60 73.01 -66.17
N ASN A 144 -27.87 72.99 -66.59
CA ASN A 144 -28.88 72.12 -66.00
C ASN A 144 -28.55 70.63 -66.22
N LYS A 145 -28.07 70.25 -67.41
CA LYS A 145 -27.58 68.87 -67.66
C LYS A 145 -26.41 68.50 -66.74
N LYS A 146 -25.42 69.38 -66.58
CA LYS A 146 -24.30 69.17 -65.65
C LYS A 146 -24.77 69.10 -64.19
N GLN A 147 -25.71 69.95 -63.80
CA GLN A 147 -26.30 69.95 -62.45
C GLN A 147 -26.97 68.62 -62.13
N LEU A 148 -27.74 68.04 -63.06
CA LEU A 148 -28.37 66.73 -62.87
C LEU A 148 -27.33 65.62 -62.64
N LEU A 149 -26.24 65.61 -63.42
CA LEU A 149 -25.14 64.66 -63.23
C LEU A 149 -24.48 64.81 -61.85
N VAL A 150 -24.15 66.05 -61.45
CA VAL A 150 -23.53 66.33 -60.16
C VAL A 150 -24.48 66.00 -59.00
N THR A 151 -25.79 66.20 -59.18
CA THR A 151 -26.82 65.78 -58.21
C THR A 151 -26.82 64.27 -58.01
N ASP A 152 -26.77 63.49 -59.10
CA ASP A 152 -26.69 62.03 -59.06
C ASP A 152 -25.41 61.58 -58.34
N LEU A 153 -24.24 62.14 -58.70
CA LEU A 153 -22.96 61.85 -58.05
C LEU A 153 -22.97 62.21 -56.55
N HIS A 154 -23.56 63.34 -56.16
CA HIS A 154 -23.70 63.74 -54.76
C HIS A 154 -24.60 62.76 -53.99
N SER A 155 -25.70 62.32 -54.60
CA SER A 155 -26.59 61.32 -54.00
C SER A 155 -25.89 59.96 -53.80
N GLN A 156 -25.10 59.53 -54.78
CA GLN A 156 -24.29 58.30 -54.71
C GLN A 156 -23.19 58.40 -53.64
N TYR A 157 -22.50 59.54 -53.57
CA TYR A 157 -21.49 59.82 -52.54
C TYR A 157 -22.11 59.78 -51.13
N LYS A 158 -23.25 60.45 -50.94
CA LYS A 158 -23.98 60.46 -49.66
C LYS A 158 -24.45 59.07 -49.24
N LEU A 159 -24.99 58.28 -50.19
CA LEU A 159 -25.37 56.89 -49.95
C LEU A 159 -24.17 56.03 -49.55
N THR A 160 -23.03 56.19 -50.23
CA THR A 160 -21.79 55.46 -49.94
C THR A 160 -21.25 55.77 -48.54
N ILE A 161 -21.22 57.05 -48.12
CA ILE A 161 -20.81 57.44 -46.76
C ILE A 161 -21.77 56.88 -45.71
N THR A 162 -23.07 57.01 -45.93
CA THR A 162 -24.09 56.54 -44.97
C THR A 162 -23.98 55.03 -44.78
N ASN A 163 -23.92 54.27 -45.87
CA ASN A 163 -23.73 52.82 -45.83
C ASN A 163 -22.41 52.44 -45.12
N THR A 164 -21.32 53.16 -45.38
CA THR A 164 -20.02 52.89 -44.73
C THR A 164 -20.08 53.09 -43.22
N LYS A 165 -20.73 54.16 -42.74
CA LYS A 165 -20.92 54.45 -41.31
C LYS A 165 -21.81 53.41 -40.62
N GLU A 166 -22.90 53.01 -41.27
CA GLU A 166 -23.77 51.95 -40.78
C GLU A 166 -23.00 50.62 -40.65
N MET A 167 -22.20 50.26 -41.67
CA MET A 167 -21.35 49.07 -41.62
C MET A 167 -20.33 49.11 -40.48
N ILE A 168 -19.60 50.22 -40.29
CA ILE A 168 -18.65 50.37 -39.17
C ILE A 168 -19.34 50.17 -37.81
N THR A 169 -20.54 50.73 -37.66
CA THR A 169 -21.33 50.60 -36.42
C THR A 169 -21.74 49.15 -36.16
N ILE A 170 -22.20 48.45 -37.19
CA ILE A 170 -22.55 47.03 -37.13
C ILE A 170 -21.32 46.19 -36.74
N TRP A 171 -20.18 46.40 -37.40
CA TRP A 171 -18.95 45.63 -37.12
C TRP A 171 -18.40 45.88 -35.72
N ASN A 172 -18.42 47.13 -35.25
CA ASN A 172 -18.03 47.45 -33.87
C ASN A 172 -18.96 46.81 -32.84
N THR A 173 -20.24 46.65 -33.16
CA THR A 173 -21.19 45.93 -32.31
C THR A 173 -20.83 44.45 -32.22
N TYR A 174 -20.53 43.80 -33.35
CA TYR A 174 -20.05 42.42 -33.34
C TYR A 174 -18.74 42.25 -32.56
N LYS A 175 -17.78 43.19 -32.69
CA LYS A 175 -16.54 43.16 -31.90
C LYS A 175 -16.83 43.17 -30.39
N ARG A 176 -17.70 44.07 -29.92
CA ARG A 176 -18.12 44.10 -28.51
C ARG A 176 -18.82 42.82 -28.06
N ASN A 177 -19.65 42.22 -28.92
CA ASN A 177 -20.31 40.96 -28.61
C ASN A 177 -19.30 39.81 -28.45
N ILE A 178 -18.22 39.78 -29.25
CA ILE A 178 -17.13 38.80 -29.09
C ILE A 178 -16.44 38.96 -27.72
N ASP A 179 -16.19 40.18 -27.29
CA ASP A 179 -15.57 40.45 -25.98
C ASP A 179 -16.51 40.05 -24.83
N ALA A 180 -17.80 40.39 -24.92
CA ALA A 180 -18.80 39.98 -23.94
C ALA A 180 -18.93 38.45 -23.84
N LEU A 181 -18.95 37.75 -24.98
CA LEU A 181 -18.98 36.28 -25.01
C LEU A 181 -17.74 35.64 -24.36
N ARG A 182 -16.58 36.30 -24.44
CA ARG A 182 -15.36 35.84 -23.76
C ARG A 182 -15.50 35.96 -22.25
N ASP A 183 -16.02 37.09 -21.76
CA ASP A 183 -16.26 37.29 -20.33
C ASP A 183 -17.30 36.29 -19.81
N ASP A 184 -18.37 36.03 -20.58
CA ASP A 184 -19.38 35.02 -20.24
C ASP A 184 -18.78 33.60 -20.15
N LEU A 185 -17.85 33.24 -21.04
CA LEU A 185 -17.12 31.96 -20.98
C LEU A 185 -16.27 31.86 -19.73
N ASP A 186 -15.50 32.90 -19.38
CA ASP A 186 -14.69 32.94 -18.16
C ASP A 186 -15.57 32.76 -16.91
N VAL A 187 -16.76 33.38 -16.88
CA VAL A 187 -17.73 33.23 -15.79
C VAL A 187 -18.27 31.80 -15.75
N MET A 188 -18.64 31.22 -16.89
CA MET A 188 -19.15 29.85 -16.99
C MET A 188 -18.11 28.83 -16.50
N GLU A 189 -16.84 28.97 -16.90
CA GLU A 189 -15.75 28.10 -16.47
C GLU A 189 -15.47 28.23 -14.96
N ARG A 190 -15.55 29.45 -14.41
CA ARG A 190 -15.42 29.69 -12.96
C ARG A 190 -16.59 29.15 -12.16
N GLN A 191 -17.80 29.14 -12.72
CA GLN A 191 -18.98 28.55 -12.07
C GLN A 191 -18.97 27.03 -12.14
N PHE A 192 -18.42 26.47 -13.21
CA PHE A 192 -18.24 25.03 -13.36
C PHE A 192 -17.08 24.49 -12.51
N CYS A 193 -16.07 25.29 -12.18
CA CYS A 193 -15.04 24.92 -11.21
C CYS A 193 -15.42 25.40 -9.78
N PRO A 194 -14.95 24.78 -8.68
CA PRO A 194 -14.27 23.48 -8.60
C PRO A 194 -15.18 22.34 -9.07
N LEU A 195 -14.57 21.30 -9.63
CA LEU A 195 -15.26 20.15 -10.19
C LEU A 195 -15.88 19.29 -9.07
N LEU A 196 -15.12 19.01 -8.02
CA LEU A 196 -15.56 18.26 -6.84
C LEU A 196 -16.22 19.18 -5.83
N ARG A 197 -17.47 18.89 -5.47
CA ARG A 197 -18.23 19.59 -4.43
C ARG A 197 -19.08 18.58 -3.66
N GLY A 198 -18.95 18.55 -2.34
CA GLY A 198 -19.73 17.66 -1.49
C GLY A 198 -18.92 17.09 -0.34
N ASP A 199 -19.40 15.98 0.22
CA ASP A 199 -18.76 15.25 1.29
C ASP A 199 -17.69 14.27 0.74
N VAL A 200 -16.58 14.17 1.46
CA VAL A 200 -15.48 13.23 1.18
C VAL A 200 -15.90 11.79 1.48
N ASP A 201 -16.90 11.59 2.33
CA ASP A 201 -17.34 10.25 2.75
C ASP A 201 -18.19 9.53 1.69
N ASP A 202 -18.78 10.24 0.72
CA ASP A 202 -19.61 9.67 -0.35
C ASP A 202 -19.09 10.01 -1.76
N PRO A 203 -18.16 9.21 -2.30
CA PRO A 203 -17.63 9.41 -3.65
C PRO A 203 -18.67 9.22 -4.76
N ASP A 204 -19.74 8.44 -4.53
CA ASP A 204 -20.82 8.27 -5.51
C ASP A 204 -21.65 9.55 -5.62
N GLU A 205 -21.92 10.23 -4.49
CA GLU A 205 -22.58 11.53 -4.48
C GLU A 205 -21.74 12.58 -5.21
N LEU A 206 -20.42 12.61 -4.98
CA LEU A 206 -19.50 13.50 -5.70
C LEU A 206 -19.56 13.26 -7.21
N ALA A 207 -19.52 12.00 -7.66
CA ALA A 207 -19.63 11.65 -9.08
C ALA A 207 -20.99 12.07 -9.67
N ALA A 208 -22.09 11.77 -8.98
CA ALA A 208 -23.43 12.13 -9.43
C ALA A 208 -23.64 13.65 -9.47
N GLY A 209 -23.06 14.39 -8.52
CA GLY A 209 -23.06 15.85 -8.48
C GLY A 209 -22.31 16.45 -9.66
N LEU A 210 -21.13 15.92 -9.98
CA LEU A 210 -20.33 16.34 -11.13
C LEU A 210 -21.06 16.03 -12.45
N ASP A 211 -21.64 14.84 -12.60
CA ASP A 211 -22.38 14.44 -13.81
C ASP A 211 -23.58 15.35 -14.08
N ARG A 212 -24.36 15.71 -13.05
CA ARG A 212 -25.48 16.66 -13.18
C ARG A 212 -25.00 18.04 -13.63
N ARG A 213 -23.97 18.57 -12.99
CA ARG A 213 -23.41 19.88 -13.34
C ARG A 213 -22.78 19.89 -14.72
N LEU A 214 -22.18 18.78 -15.15
CA LEU A 214 -21.65 18.64 -16.50
C LEU A 214 -22.79 18.67 -17.52
N LEU A 215 -23.94 18.05 -17.23
CA LEU A 215 -25.12 18.12 -18.08
C LEU A 215 -25.58 19.57 -18.29
N ASP A 216 -25.67 20.34 -17.20
CA ASP A 216 -26.08 21.75 -17.22
C ASP A 216 -25.07 22.60 -18.00
N TYR A 217 -23.76 22.47 -17.72
CA TYR A 217 -22.69 23.16 -18.44
C TYR A 217 -22.72 22.87 -19.95
N VAL A 218 -22.92 21.60 -20.35
CA VAL A 218 -23.01 21.22 -21.75
C VAL A 218 -24.24 21.81 -22.43
N ALA A 219 -25.36 21.96 -21.71
CA ALA A 219 -26.55 22.63 -22.24
C ALA A 219 -26.28 24.12 -22.48
N GLU A 220 -25.67 24.81 -21.52
CA GLU A 220 -25.30 26.23 -21.64
C GLU A 220 -24.30 26.48 -22.78
N VAL A 221 -23.27 25.64 -22.90
CA VAL A 221 -22.30 25.71 -24.02
C VAL A 221 -23.00 25.53 -25.36
N LYS A 222 -23.93 24.59 -25.49
CA LYS A 222 -24.67 24.38 -26.74
C LYS A 222 -25.51 25.59 -27.12
N GLU A 223 -26.16 26.23 -26.14
CA GLU A 223 -26.92 27.45 -26.37
C GLU A 223 -26.00 28.59 -26.85
N ALA A 224 -24.82 28.76 -26.22
CA ALA A 224 -23.83 29.74 -26.64
C ALA A 224 -23.29 29.46 -28.06
N GLN A 225 -22.99 28.20 -28.37
CA GLN A 225 -22.57 27.75 -29.71
C GLN A 225 -23.63 28.10 -30.77
N GLN A 226 -24.91 27.88 -30.48
CA GLN A 226 -25.99 28.25 -31.39
C GLN A 226 -26.06 29.75 -31.62
N LYS A 227 -25.98 30.57 -30.56
CA LYS A 227 -25.97 32.04 -30.66
C LYS A 227 -24.80 32.53 -31.54
N ILE A 228 -23.61 31.97 -31.37
CA ILE A 228 -22.43 32.32 -32.17
C ILE A 228 -22.64 31.92 -33.64
N GLN A 229 -23.20 30.74 -33.90
CA GLN A 229 -23.45 30.26 -35.27
C GLN A 229 -24.47 31.16 -36.00
N GLU A 230 -25.51 31.61 -35.30
CA GLU A 230 -26.46 32.59 -35.83
C GLU A 230 -25.78 33.94 -36.12
N MET A 231 -24.87 34.39 -35.24
CA MET A 231 -24.09 35.61 -35.46
C MET A 231 -23.16 35.50 -36.67
N ILE A 232 -22.49 34.36 -36.87
CA ILE A 232 -21.66 34.09 -38.06
C ILE A 232 -22.51 34.19 -39.33
N THR A 233 -23.65 33.50 -39.35
CA THR A 233 -24.56 33.50 -40.50
C THR A 233 -25.06 34.92 -40.83
N LYS A 234 -25.45 35.70 -39.81
CA LYS A 234 -25.88 37.10 -39.98
C LYS A 234 -24.75 37.99 -40.47
N ALA A 235 -23.52 37.81 -39.97
CA ALA A 235 -22.34 38.55 -40.41
C ALA A 235 -21.95 38.22 -41.87
N GLU A 236 -22.13 36.98 -42.32
CA GLU A 236 -21.87 36.57 -43.70
C GLU A 236 -22.88 37.16 -44.70
N VAL A 237 -24.14 37.27 -44.31
CA VAL A 237 -25.21 37.85 -45.15
C VAL A 237 -25.17 39.38 -45.18
N ALA A 238 -24.67 40.04 -44.11
CA ALA A 238 -24.62 41.49 -44.00
C ALA A 238 -23.63 42.19 -44.97
N GLY A 239 -22.93 41.47 -45.84
CA GLY A 239 -22.06 42.06 -46.85
C GLY A 239 -22.82 42.57 -48.06
N VAL A 240 -22.71 43.87 -48.34
CA VAL A 240 -23.28 44.51 -49.53
C VAL A 240 -22.38 44.26 -50.76
N PRO A 241 -22.90 43.78 -51.91
CA PRO A 241 -22.13 43.74 -53.14
C PRO A 241 -21.76 45.16 -53.59
N ASN A 242 -20.47 45.39 -53.89
CA ASN A 242 -19.85 46.64 -54.39
C ASN A 242 -19.45 47.75 -53.38
N VAL A 243 -19.57 47.57 -52.06
CA VAL A 243 -18.86 48.45 -51.11
C VAL A 243 -17.55 47.77 -50.75
N PRO A 244 -16.37 48.43 -50.84
CA PRO A 244 -15.12 47.89 -50.34
C PRO A 244 -15.27 47.73 -48.83
N SER A 245 -15.72 46.54 -48.44
CA SER A 245 -15.69 46.05 -47.08
C SER A 245 -14.21 45.94 -46.77
N SER A 246 -13.62 47.03 -46.27
CA SER A 246 -12.33 46.98 -45.58
C SER A 246 -12.36 45.74 -44.69
N GLY A 247 -11.29 44.94 -44.66
CA GLY A 247 -11.23 43.57 -44.14
C GLY A 247 -11.73 43.30 -42.71
N ALA A 248 -12.36 44.29 -42.05
CA ALA A 248 -13.17 44.22 -40.85
C ALA A 248 -14.27 43.13 -40.89
N ARG A 249 -14.95 42.90 -42.02
CA ARG A 249 -15.90 41.78 -42.14
C ARG A 249 -15.20 40.45 -41.90
N ASP A 250 -14.14 40.21 -42.65
CA ASP A 250 -13.38 38.96 -42.57
C ASP A 250 -12.70 38.82 -41.21
N GLU A 251 -12.27 39.93 -40.59
CA GLU A 251 -11.74 39.96 -39.23
C GLU A 251 -12.78 39.51 -38.20
N VAL A 252 -14.01 40.06 -38.26
CA VAL A 252 -15.09 39.71 -37.34
C VAL A 252 -15.55 38.26 -37.53
N VAL A 253 -15.76 37.82 -38.77
CA VAL A 253 -16.14 36.42 -39.05
C VAL A 253 -15.05 35.46 -38.60
N ARG A 254 -13.77 35.76 -38.86
CA ARG A 254 -12.64 34.98 -38.33
C ARG A 254 -12.63 34.96 -36.80
N GLY A 255 -12.89 36.09 -36.16
CA GLY A 255 -12.95 36.20 -34.70
C GLY A 255 -14.05 35.32 -34.10
N LEU A 256 -15.25 35.35 -34.68
CA LEU A 256 -16.37 34.50 -34.25
C LEU A 256 -16.08 33.01 -34.47
N LEU A 257 -15.49 32.64 -35.62
CA LEU A 257 -15.09 31.26 -35.90
C LEU A 257 -14.01 30.76 -34.93
N GLN A 258 -13.00 31.58 -34.64
CA GLN A 258 -11.96 31.25 -33.65
C GLN A 258 -12.57 31.09 -32.26
N PHE A 259 -13.50 31.95 -31.86
CA PHE A 259 -14.18 31.83 -30.58
C PHE A 259 -15.03 30.56 -30.50
N PHE A 260 -15.81 30.24 -31.54
CA PHE A 260 -16.57 29.00 -31.64
C PHE A 260 -15.68 27.76 -31.47
N GLN A 261 -14.55 27.71 -32.18
CA GLN A 261 -13.59 26.62 -32.09
C GLN A 261 -12.98 26.49 -30.68
N ARG A 262 -12.64 27.62 -30.04
CA ARG A 262 -12.13 27.64 -28.66
C ARG A 262 -13.16 27.13 -27.66
N LEU A 263 -14.41 27.62 -27.76
CA LEU A 263 -15.51 27.17 -26.90
C LEU A 263 -15.75 25.67 -27.06
N GLN A 264 -15.74 25.16 -28.30
CA GLN A 264 -15.87 23.73 -28.57
C GLN A 264 -14.71 22.92 -27.99
N ALA A 265 -13.47 23.39 -28.13
CA ALA A 265 -12.30 22.72 -27.57
C ALA A 265 -12.33 22.72 -26.03
N SER A 266 -12.64 23.86 -25.41
CA SER A 266 -12.76 23.98 -23.94
C SER A 266 -13.84 23.03 -23.41
N SER A 267 -15.03 23.04 -24.01
CA SER A 267 -16.12 22.14 -23.60
C SER A 267 -15.77 20.66 -23.73
N THR A 268 -15.09 20.27 -24.82
CA THR A 268 -14.65 18.88 -25.01
C THR A 268 -13.63 18.49 -23.94
N ASN A 269 -12.69 19.39 -23.60
CA ASN A 269 -11.70 19.16 -22.56
C ASN A 269 -12.37 18.98 -21.18
N PHE A 270 -13.29 19.85 -20.81
CA PHE A 270 -14.03 19.74 -19.55
C PHE A 270 -14.93 18.50 -19.50
N GLN A 271 -15.56 18.10 -20.61
CA GLN A 271 -16.32 16.84 -20.68
C GLN A 271 -15.42 15.63 -20.44
N ILE A 272 -14.26 15.57 -21.09
CA ILE A 272 -13.29 14.48 -20.89
C ILE A 272 -12.82 14.48 -19.43
N LEU A 273 -12.40 15.62 -18.90
CA LEU A 273 -11.90 15.74 -17.54
C LEU A 273 -12.97 15.33 -16.51
N ALA A 274 -14.18 15.87 -16.63
CA ALA A 274 -15.28 15.55 -15.74
C ALA A 274 -15.68 14.07 -15.84
N SER A 275 -15.70 13.48 -17.05
CA SER A 275 -16.00 12.05 -17.21
C SER A 275 -14.94 11.15 -16.57
N MET A 276 -13.65 11.49 -16.72
CA MET A 276 -12.54 10.77 -16.09
C MET A 276 -12.63 10.89 -14.56
N LEU A 277 -12.91 12.09 -14.06
CA LEU A 277 -13.01 12.36 -12.63
C LEU A 277 -14.25 11.70 -12.00
N SER A 278 -15.42 11.75 -12.65
CA SER A 278 -16.62 11.02 -12.23
C SER A 278 -16.37 9.52 -12.17
N GLN A 279 -15.71 8.96 -13.20
CA GLN A 279 -15.38 7.53 -13.20
C GLN A 279 -14.40 7.18 -12.08
N TRP A 280 -13.38 8.01 -11.87
CA TRP A 280 -12.44 7.84 -10.77
C TRP A 280 -13.13 7.87 -9.40
N CYS A 281 -14.05 8.82 -9.17
CA CYS A 281 -14.85 8.85 -7.94
C CYS A 281 -15.66 7.56 -7.73
N ARG A 282 -16.25 6.98 -8.79
CA ARG A 282 -16.95 5.68 -8.70
C ARG A 282 -15.98 4.53 -8.41
N ASN A 283 -14.78 4.55 -8.96
CA ASN A 283 -13.73 3.58 -8.63
C ASN A 283 -13.34 3.68 -7.15
N ILE A 284 -13.22 4.91 -6.60
CA ILE A 284 -12.99 5.13 -5.16
C ILE A 284 -14.17 4.58 -4.32
N ALA A 285 -15.42 4.80 -4.75
CA ALA A 285 -16.58 4.21 -4.08
C ALA A 285 -16.54 2.67 -4.07
N GLU A 286 -16.09 2.04 -5.15
CA GLU A 286 -15.90 0.58 -5.21
C GLU A 286 -14.80 0.10 -4.25
N ILE A 287 -13.70 0.86 -4.12
CA ILE A 287 -12.68 0.62 -3.09
C ILE A 287 -13.29 0.75 -1.70
N HIS A 288 -14.12 1.77 -1.45
CA HIS A 288 -14.79 1.96 -0.16
C HIS A 288 -15.64 0.74 0.20
N ARG A 289 -16.47 0.24 -0.74
CA ARG A 289 -17.32 -0.95 -0.57
C ARG A 289 -16.49 -2.22 -0.34
N SER A 290 -15.41 -2.40 -1.09
CA SER A 290 -14.50 -3.54 -0.94
C SER A 290 -13.84 -3.55 0.44
N CYS A 291 -13.30 -2.41 0.88
CA CYS A 291 -12.75 -2.25 2.23
C CYS A 291 -13.81 -2.50 3.30
N SER A 292 -15.04 -2.02 3.13
CA SER A 292 -16.13 -2.24 4.10
C SER A 292 -16.55 -3.71 4.16
N THR A 293 -16.47 -4.43 3.04
CA THR A 293 -16.71 -5.88 3.00
C THR A 293 -15.67 -6.61 3.83
N PHE A 294 -14.38 -6.32 3.60
CA PHE A 294 -13.29 -6.90 4.40
C PHE A 294 -13.38 -6.51 5.88
N GLU A 295 -13.68 -5.25 6.21
CA GLU A 295 -13.88 -4.81 7.61
C GLU A 295 -15.04 -5.55 8.30
N SER A 296 -16.12 -5.82 7.56
CA SER A 296 -17.22 -6.65 8.05
C SER A 296 -16.79 -8.09 8.26
N GLU A 297 -15.97 -8.66 7.38
CA GLU A 297 -15.39 -9.99 7.55
C GLU A 297 -14.45 -10.04 8.78
N PHE A 298 -13.65 -8.99 9.01
CA PHE A 298 -12.75 -8.89 10.16
C PHE A 298 -13.52 -8.90 11.49
N THR A 299 -14.67 -8.23 11.54
CA THR A 299 -15.48 -8.14 12.77
C THR A 299 -16.34 -9.37 13.02
N THR A 300 -16.80 -10.05 11.96
CA THR A 300 -17.70 -11.21 12.07
C THR A 300 -16.97 -12.54 12.19
N ALA A 301 -15.76 -12.66 11.63
CA ALA A 301 -15.01 -13.91 11.66
C ALA A 301 -14.53 -14.24 13.09
N PRO A 302 -14.72 -15.49 13.56
CA PRO A 302 -14.24 -15.89 14.86
C PRO A 302 -12.71 -15.86 14.91
N VAL A 303 -12.17 -15.26 15.98
CA VAL A 303 -10.73 -15.23 16.28
C VAL A 303 -10.26 -16.55 16.91
N ALA A 304 -11.17 -17.24 17.60
CA ALA A 304 -10.88 -18.48 18.31
C ALA A 304 -10.49 -19.60 17.32
N GLY A 305 -9.24 -20.03 17.37
CA GLY A 305 -8.71 -21.07 16.48
C GLY A 305 -8.09 -20.56 15.18
N ALA A 306 -7.92 -19.24 15.03
CA ALA A 306 -7.23 -18.65 13.89
C ALA A 306 -5.82 -19.24 13.73
N GLY A 307 -5.56 -19.85 12.59
CA GLY A 307 -4.30 -20.48 12.24
C GLY A 307 -3.55 -19.70 11.17
N ALA A 308 -2.59 -20.37 10.54
CA ALA A 308 -1.78 -19.79 9.46
C ALA A 308 -2.60 -19.44 8.21
N ALA A 309 -3.73 -20.13 7.98
CA ALA A 309 -4.60 -19.88 6.84
C ALA A 309 -5.34 -18.54 6.94
N GLU A 310 -5.91 -18.24 8.11
CA GLU A 310 -6.63 -16.99 8.38
C GLU A 310 -5.68 -15.79 8.34
N LEU A 311 -4.47 -15.92 8.89
CA LEU A 311 -3.40 -14.91 8.77
C LEU A 311 -3.04 -14.66 7.30
N LYS A 312 -2.86 -15.71 6.51
CA LYS A 312 -2.56 -15.59 5.07
C LYS A 312 -3.69 -14.89 4.32
N GLN A 313 -4.95 -15.23 4.63
CA GLN A 313 -6.12 -14.57 4.03
C GLN A 313 -6.20 -13.09 4.42
N HIS A 314 -5.91 -12.76 5.68
CA HIS A 314 -5.86 -11.38 6.17
C HIS A 314 -4.80 -10.53 5.44
N HIS A 315 -3.60 -11.09 5.22
CA HIS A 315 -2.56 -10.43 4.41
C HIS A 315 -2.97 -10.28 2.94
N ALA A 316 -3.63 -11.30 2.37
CA ALA A 316 -4.13 -11.24 0.99
C ALA A 316 -5.17 -10.13 0.79
N ALA A 317 -6.07 -9.91 1.78
CA ALA A 317 -7.04 -8.82 1.74
C ALA A 317 -6.35 -7.44 1.67
N ARG A 318 -5.30 -7.22 2.48
CA ARG A 318 -4.50 -5.98 2.41
C ARG A 318 -3.81 -5.81 1.07
N GLN A 319 -3.25 -6.89 0.51
CA GLN A 319 -2.61 -6.84 -0.80
C GLN A 319 -3.60 -6.50 -1.91
N ALA A 320 -4.82 -7.05 -1.87
CA ALA A 320 -5.88 -6.70 -2.81
C ALA A 320 -6.26 -5.21 -2.73
N VAL A 321 -6.48 -4.68 -1.52
CA VAL A 321 -6.77 -3.25 -1.32
C VAL A 321 -5.60 -2.35 -1.73
N HIS A 322 -4.35 -2.81 -1.55
CA HIS A 322 -3.16 -2.08 -1.99
C HIS A 322 -3.10 -1.94 -3.52
N GLU A 323 -3.34 -3.03 -4.27
CA GLU A 323 -3.34 -2.98 -5.73
C GLU A 323 -4.47 -2.10 -6.28
N LEU A 324 -5.67 -2.16 -5.69
CA LEU A 324 -6.77 -1.27 -6.05
C LEU A 324 -6.42 0.21 -5.81
N ASN A 325 -5.83 0.54 -4.66
CA ASN A 325 -5.38 1.90 -4.36
C ASN A 325 -4.25 2.38 -5.29
N LYS A 326 -3.33 1.49 -5.66
CA LYS A 326 -2.26 1.80 -6.60
C LYS A 326 -2.81 2.17 -7.97
N PHE A 327 -3.80 1.43 -8.46
CA PHE A 327 -4.51 1.76 -9.69
C PHE A 327 -5.20 3.12 -9.59
N ALA A 328 -6.00 3.33 -8.54
CA ALA A 328 -6.70 4.60 -8.32
C ALA A 328 -5.76 5.82 -8.20
N ARG A 329 -4.56 5.65 -7.61
CA ARG A 329 -3.51 6.69 -7.55
C ARG A 329 -2.96 7.01 -8.94
N SER A 330 -2.69 5.99 -9.76
CA SER A 330 -2.20 6.21 -11.12
C SER A 330 -3.22 6.94 -12.01
N GLU A 331 -4.52 6.64 -11.85
CA GLU A 331 -5.59 7.39 -12.50
C GLU A 331 -5.67 8.83 -11.97
N ALA A 332 -5.55 9.01 -10.65
CA ALA A 332 -5.55 10.33 -10.01
C ALA A 332 -4.43 11.22 -10.57
N ASP A 333 -3.20 10.73 -10.71
CA ASP A 333 -2.06 11.52 -11.22
C ASP A 333 -2.34 12.11 -12.61
N ALA A 334 -2.95 11.33 -13.50
CA ALA A 334 -3.32 11.77 -14.85
C ALA A 334 -4.43 12.84 -14.81
N ILE A 335 -5.39 12.71 -13.90
CA ILE A 335 -6.49 13.67 -13.72
C ILE A 335 -5.98 14.96 -13.08
N MET A 336 -5.17 14.86 -12.03
CA MET A 336 -4.56 16.00 -11.33
C MET A 336 -3.73 16.88 -12.27
N ALA A 337 -2.97 16.26 -13.18
CA ALA A 337 -2.24 16.98 -14.22
C ALA A 337 -3.18 17.74 -15.18
N LYS A 338 -4.36 17.20 -15.50
CA LYS A 338 -5.36 17.89 -16.33
C LYS A 338 -6.03 19.05 -15.57
N ILE A 339 -6.41 18.84 -14.31
CA ILE A 339 -6.99 19.89 -13.44
C ILE A 339 -6.04 21.08 -13.34
N THR A 340 -4.75 20.82 -13.13
CA THR A 340 -3.72 21.86 -12.99
C THR A 340 -3.59 22.73 -14.24
N ASN A 341 -3.82 22.15 -15.43
CA ASN A 341 -3.69 22.85 -16.71
C ASN A 341 -4.99 23.48 -17.21
N GLN A 342 -6.16 22.97 -16.78
CA GLN A 342 -7.47 23.33 -17.35
C GLN A 342 -8.35 24.14 -16.41
N CYS A 343 -8.16 24.03 -15.09
CA CYS A 343 -8.97 24.74 -14.10
C CYS A 343 -8.26 26.02 -13.59
N PRO A 344 -9.02 27.02 -13.10
CA PRO A 344 -8.45 28.15 -12.38
C PRO A 344 -7.65 27.70 -11.16
N ALA A 345 -6.52 28.35 -10.86
CA ALA A 345 -5.57 27.89 -9.85
C ALA A 345 -6.18 27.62 -8.47
N GLU A 346 -7.08 28.49 -8.00
CA GLU A 346 -7.73 28.34 -6.68
C GLU A 346 -8.72 27.17 -6.66
N ALA A 347 -9.57 27.05 -7.68
CA ALA A 347 -10.53 25.97 -7.78
C ALA A 347 -9.86 24.61 -8.02
N GLY A 348 -8.82 24.58 -8.87
CA GLY A 348 -8.01 23.40 -9.10
C GLY A 348 -7.31 22.93 -7.82
N ALA A 349 -6.75 23.84 -7.01
CA ALA A 349 -6.14 23.47 -5.72
C ALA A 349 -7.15 22.82 -4.76
N GLN A 350 -8.41 23.27 -4.75
CA GLN A 350 -9.48 22.65 -3.97
C GLN A 350 -9.79 21.24 -4.45
N ASP A 351 -9.92 21.04 -5.77
CA ASP A 351 -10.15 19.72 -6.36
C ASP A 351 -9.00 18.75 -6.05
N LEU A 352 -7.74 19.21 -6.17
CA LEU A 352 -6.55 18.41 -5.85
C LEU A 352 -6.53 17.98 -4.37
N ALA A 353 -6.75 18.92 -3.45
CA ALA A 353 -6.80 18.63 -2.02
C ALA A 353 -7.91 17.62 -1.67
N MET A 354 -9.07 17.74 -2.33
CA MET A 354 -10.18 16.80 -2.17
C MET A 354 -9.81 15.39 -2.64
N MET A 355 -9.16 15.28 -3.80
CA MET A 355 -8.70 13.98 -4.35
C MET A 355 -7.68 13.30 -3.42
N GLU A 356 -6.72 14.06 -2.89
CA GLU A 356 -5.73 13.56 -1.94
C GLU A 356 -6.38 13.08 -0.64
N GLU A 357 -7.35 13.83 -0.11
CA GLU A 357 -8.06 13.48 1.11
C GLU A 357 -8.91 12.21 0.95
N LEU A 358 -9.59 12.04 -0.20
CA LEU A 358 -10.33 10.81 -0.54
C LEU A 358 -9.43 9.56 -0.48
N LEU A 359 -8.26 9.62 -1.12
CA LEU A 359 -7.29 8.52 -1.13
C LEU A 359 -6.72 8.25 0.27
N ARG A 360 -6.40 9.31 1.01
CA ARG A 360 -5.75 9.21 2.32
C ARG A 360 -6.70 8.65 3.38
N ARG A 361 -7.91 9.20 3.48
CA ARG A 361 -8.84 8.93 4.59
C ARG A 361 -9.30 7.48 4.61
N ARG A 362 -9.70 6.91 3.46
CA ARG A 362 -10.13 5.51 3.41
C ARG A 362 -8.98 4.55 3.65
N GLN A 363 -7.81 4.82 3.07
CA GLN A 363 -6.61 4.00 3.26
C GLN A 363 -6.20 3.94 4.73
N GLN A 364 -6.20 5.09 5.42
CA GLN A 364 -5.88 5.15 6.84
C GLN A 364 -6.84 4.30 7.68
N ARG A 365 -8.15 4.47 7.49
CA ARG A 365 -9.18 3.72 8.23
C ARG A 365 -9.06 2.20 8.03
N PHE A 366 -8.82 1.76 6.79
CA PHE A 366 -8.66 0.34 6.50
C PHE A 366 -7.40 -0.22 7.15
N GLU A 367 -6.27 0.50 7.13
CA GLU A 367 -5.04 0.03 7.77
C GLU A 367 -5.16 -0.01 9.30
N GLU A 368 -5.87 0.93 9.92
CA GLU A 368 -6.18 0.88 11.36
C GLU A 368 -7.03 -0.36 11.71
N ALA A 369 -8.07 -0.66 10.93
CA ALA A 369 -8.89 -1.86 11.12
C ALA A 369 -8.10 -3.15 10.87
N TRP A 370 -7.28 -3.18 9.82
CA TRP A 370 -6.45 -4.33 9.45
C TRP A 370 -5.38 -4.62 10.51
N THR A 371 -4.70 -3.59 11.02
CA THR A 371 -3.68 -3.73 12.07
C THR A 371 -4.27 -4.21 13.39
N THR A 372 -5.42 -3.65 13.79
CA THR A 372 -6.16 -4.11 14.97
C THR A 372 -6.49 -5.60 14.85
N ARG A 373 -7.03 -6.01 13.69
CA ARG A 373 -7.37 -7.41 13.44
C ARG A 373 -6.14 -8.32 13.40
N LEU A 374 -5.02 -7.88 12.83
CA LEU A 374 -3.78 -8.65 12.81
C LEU A 374 -3.32 -8.97 14.24
N GLN A 375 -3.31 -7.97 15.12
CA GLN A 375 -2.92 -8.14 16.52
C GLN A 375 -3.81 -9.16 17.24
N GLU A 376 -5.13 -9.13 16.99
CA GLU A 376 -6.07 -10.12 17.53
C GLU A 376 -5.76 -11.55 17.05
N LEU A 377 -5.50 -11.72 15.75
CA LEU A 377 -5.20 -13.02 15.14
C LEU A 377 -3.85 -13.58 15.62
N GLU A 378 -2.82 -12.74 15.72
CA GLU A 378 -1.50 -13.13 16.24
C GLU A 378 -1.58 -13.51 17.73
N ALA A 379 -2.30 -12.73 18.53
CA ALA A 379 -2.53 -13.04 19.94
C ALA A 379 -3.29 -14.36 20.13
N ALA A 380 -4.28 -14.65 19.28
CA ALA A 380 -5.01 -15.91 19.33
C ALA A 380 -4.18 -17.10 18.86
N SER A 381 -3.41 -16.94 17.78
CA SER A 381 -2.51 -17.97 17.26
C SER A 381 -1.45 -18.35 18.30
N THR A 382 -0.82 -17.35 18.94
CA THR A 382 0.14 -17.58 20.02
C THR A 382 -0.48 -18.25 21.24
N ARG A 383 -1.71 -17.88 21.63
CA ARG A 383 -2.45 -18.54 22.72
C ARG A 383 -2.76 -20.01 22.39
N CYS A 384 -3.20 -20.29 21.17
CA CYS A 384 -3.43 -21.65 20.69
C CYS A 384 -2.14 -22.47 20.66
N GLN A 385 -1.03 -21.87 20.23
CA GLN A 385 0.28 -22.53 20.22
C GLN A 385 0.74 -22.89 21.63
N HIS A 386 0.68 -21.94 22.58
CA HIS A 386 0.98 -22.20 23.99
C HIS A 386 0.12 -23.31 24.58
N HIS A 387 -1.18 -23.33 24.25
CA HIS A 387 -2.07 -24.40 24.73
C HIS A 387 -1.65 -25.77 24.18
N ARG A 388 -1.27 -25.88 22.90
CA ARG A 388 -0.76 -27.13 22.33
C ARG A 388 0.54 -27.57 23.01
N ASP A 389 1.47 -26.65 23.20
CA ASP A 389 2.77 -26.94 23.82
C ASP A 389 2.61 -27.41 25.28
N LEU A 390 1.70 -26.77 26.03
CA LEU A 390 1.31 -27.20 27.38
C LEU A 390 0.77 -28.63 27.38
N GLN A 391 -0.14 -28.98 26.47
CA GLN A 391 -0.70 -30.33 26.36
C GLN A 391 0.38 -31.37 26.05
N VAL A 392 1.35 -31.04 25.18
CA VAL A 392 2.49 -31.92 24.87
C VAL A 392 3.38 -32.14 26.10
N ILE A 393 3.63 -31.09 26.88
CA ILE A 393 4.40 -31.19 28.13
C ILE A 393 3.66 -32.06 29.15
N ILE A 394 2.37 -31.83 29.37
CA ILE A 394 1.55 -32.62 30.32
C ILE A 394 1.57 -34.10 29.93
N ARG A 395 1.35 -34.42 28.65
CA ARG A 395 1.37 -35.82 28.17
C ARG A 395 2.72 -36.48 28.42
N GLN A 396 3.83 -35.77 28.20
CA GLN A 396 5.16 -36.29 28.48
C GLN A 396 5.42 -36.48 29.97
N LEU A 397 4.91 -35.57 30.81
CA LEU A 397 5.00 -35.70 32.27
C LEU A 397 4.23 -36.93 32.77
N GLU A 398 3.02 -37.15 32.26
CA GLU A 398 2.22 -38.35 32.55
C GLU A 398 2.91 -39.63 32.09
N GLU A 399 3.54 -39.63 30.91
CA GLU A 399 4.30 -40.77 30.40
C GLU A 399 5.51 -41.10 31.30
N LEU A 400 6.31 -40.09 31.68
CA LEU A 400 7.45 -40.29 32.59
C LEU A 400 7.00 -40.66 34.00
N SER A 401 5.89 -40.12 34.48
CA SER A 401 5.27 -40.52 35.75
C SER A 401 4.87 -42.00 35.73
N GLY A 402 4.22 -42.47 34.66
CA GLY A 402 3.90 -43.88 34.49
C GLY A 402 5.13 -44.78 34.36
N GLN A 403 6.22 -44.30 33.76
CA GLN A 403 7.50 -45.03 33.74
C GLN A 403 8.14 -45.11 35.13
N LEU A 404 8.11 -44.02 35.89
CA LEU A 404 8.62 -43.95 37.26
C LEU A 404 7.85 -44.91 38.20
N GLU A 405 6.52 -44.94 38.11
CA GLU A 405 5.68 -45.86 38.89
C GLU A 405 6.00 -47.33 38.61
N ARG A 406 6.35 -47.69 37.36
CA ARG A 406 6.77 -49.07 37.03
C ARG A 406 8.13 -49.44 37.61
N MET A 407 9.00 -48.47 37.84
CA MET A 407 10.31 -48.67 38.47
C MET A 407 10.22 -48.67 40.00
N GLN A 408 9.22 -47.97 40.56
CA GLN A 408 8.94 -48.00 41.99
C GLN A 408 8.64 -49.43 42.46
N CYS A 409 9.22 -49.78 43.61
CA CYS A 409 9.08 -51.10 44.26
C CYS A 409 9.77 -52.29 43.53
N ARG A 410 10.58 -52.04 42.49
CA ARG A 410 11.35 -53.08 41.78
C ARG A 410 12.85 -52.87 41.92
N TYR A 411 13.35 -53.00 43.15
CA TYR A 411 14.77 -52.80 43.45
C TYR A 411 15.63 -54.05 43.20
N GLY A 412 15.03 -55.13 42.67
CA GLY A 412 15.68 -56.42 42.41
C GLY A 412 15.73 -57.34 43.63
N GLU A 413 16.15 -58.59 43.42
CA GLU A 413 16.29 -59.63 44.47
C GLU A 413 17.76 -59.85 44.88
N SER A 414 18.69 -59.09 44.28
CA SER A 414 20.13 -59.24 44.51
C SER A 414 20.86 -57.91 44.34
N LEU A 415 22.09 -57.84 44.87
CA LEU A 415 22.96 -56.68 44.69
C LEU A 415 23.18 -56.33 43.21
N SER A 416 23.30 -57.34 42.34
CA SER A 416 23.48 -57.13 40.90
C SER A 416 22.22 -56.51 40.26
N ALA A 417 21.03 -56.97 40.67
CA ALA A 417 19.77 -56.45 40.16
C ALA A 417 19.51 -55.01 40.65
N ALA A 418 19.88 -54.68 41.88
CA ALA A 418 19.79 -53.32 42.42
C ALA A 418 20.73 -52.33 41.71
N ILE A 419 21.98 -52.75 41.43
CA ILE A 419 22.94 -51.94 40.65
C ILE A 419 22.45 -51.74 39.21
N SER A 420 21.93 -52.78 38.57
CA SER A 420 21.34 -52.67 37.23
C SER A 420 20.14 -51.73 37.21
N THR A 421 19.28 -51.80 38.23
CA THR A 421 18.12 -50.89 38.40
C THR A 421 18.57 -49.44 38.56
N ARG A 422 19.65 -49.17 39.30
CA ARG A 422 20.26 -47.83 39.39
C ARG A 422 20.73 -47.34 38.04
N ASP A 423 21.41 -48.17 37.25
CA ASP A 423 21.94 -47.75 35.94
C ASP A 423 20.82 -47.43 34.95
N VAL A 424 19.75 -48.23 34.93
CA VAL A 424 18.52 -47.93 34.17
C VAL A 424 17.88 -46.63 34.66
N PHE A 425 17.81 -46.42 35.97
CA PHE A 425 17.26 -45.20 36.56
C PHE A 425 18.09 -43.95 36.22
N GLN A 426 19.42 -44.06 36.12
CA GLN A 426 20.28 -42.94 35.68
C GLN A 426 20.00 -42.53 34.23
N GLN A 427 19.72 -43.48 33.34
CA GLN A 427 19.30 -43.17 31.97
C GLN A 427 17.94 -42.45 31.96
N PHE A 428 16.99 -42.92 32.78
CA PHE A 428 15.72 -42.24 32.99
C PHE A 428 15.91 -40.83 33.57
N ARG A 429 16.81 -40.63 34.54
CA ARG A 429 17.16 -39.33 35.13
C ARG A 429 17.55 -38.32 34.05
N HIS A 430 18.31 -38.75 33.05
CA HIS A 430 18.69 -37.88 31.94
C HIS A 430 17.46 -37.40 31.12
N THR A 431 16.49 -38.28 30.87
CA THR A 431 15.23 -37.87 30.19
C THR A 431 14.41 -36.89 31.02
N VAL A 432 14.41 -37.04 32.36
CA VAL A 432 13.79 -36.08 33.27
C VAL A 432 14.49 -34.72 33.22
N THR A 433 15.83 -34.67 33.15
CA THR A 433 16.57 -33.40 33.03
C THR A 433 16.26 -32.65 31.73
N LEU A 434 16.11 -33.37 30.61
CA LEU A 434 15.73 -32.74 29.32
C LEU A 434 14.30 -32.17 29.39
N LEU A 435 13.37 -32.89 30.02
CA LEU A 435 12.01 -32.37 30.22
C LEU A 435 12.01 -31.16 31.16
N GLN A 436 12.87 -31.14 32.18
CA GLN A 436 13.04 -30.01 33.09
C GLN A 436 13.42 -28.74 32.32
N GLU A 437 14.46 -28.80 31.50
CA GLU A 437 14.91 -27.65 30.70
C GLU A 437 13.78 -27.11 29.82
N ARG A 438 12.99 -28.02 29.24
CA ARG A 438 11.85 -27.64 28.38
C ARG A 438 10.71 -27.00 29.17
N ILE A 439 10.39 -27.52 30.36
CA ILE A 439 9.38 -26.94 31.25
C ILE A 439 9.83 -25.56 31.73
N GLU A 440 11.08 -25.40 32.16
CA GLU A 440 11.63 -24.12 32.60
C GLU A 440 11.68 -23.09 31.46
N ALA A 441 12.00 -23.51 30.23
CA ALA A 441 11.90 -22.66 29.05
C ALA A 441 10.44 -22.23 28.79
N PHE A 442 9.50 -23.18 28.84
CA PHE A 442 8.07 -22.92 28.62
C PHE A 442 7.45 -22.00 29.68
N LEU A 443 7.80 -22.18 30.95
CA LEU A 443 7.35 -21.30 32.04
C LEU A 443 7.86 -19.88 31.86
N ARG A 444 9.15 -19.70 31.50
CA ARG A 444 9.72 -18.38 31.23
C ARG A 444 9.04 -17.66 30.06
N THR A 445 8.69 -18.38 29.00
CA THR A 445 7.95 -17.79 27.86
C THR A 445 6.49 -17.53 28.22
N GLY A 446 5.86 -18.43 28.96
CA GLY A 446 4.47 -18.33 29.39
C GLY A 446 4.23 -17.18 30.38
N GLU A 447 5.13 -16.96 31.34
CA GLU A 447 5.04 -15.84 32.29
C GLU A 447 5.11 -14.48 31.58
N ARG A 448 6.01 -14.33 30.59
CA ARG A 448 6.09 -13.11 29.77
C ARG A 448 4.84 -12.90 28.92
N ALA A 449 4.23 -13.98 28.43
CA ALA A 449 2.99 -13.91 27.67
C ALA A 449 1.76 -13.64 28.56
N ALA A 450 1.82 -13.99 29.85
CA ALA A 450 0.74 -13.84 30.82
C ALA A 450 0.67 -12.44 31.49
N ASP A 451 1.62 -11.55 31.21
CA ASP A 451 1.57 -10.14 31.65
C ASP A 451 0.43 -9.35 30.96
N GLY A 452 -0.17 -9.89 29.90
CA GLY A 452 -1.44 -9.43 29.33
C GLY A 452 -2.61 -10.34 29.71
N ASP A 453 -3.34 -9.96 30.77
CA ASP A 453 -4.69 -10.41 31.18
C ASP A 453 -5.07 -11.88 30.86
N GLY A 454 -4.21 -12.82 31.28
CA GLY A 454 -4.38 -14.26 31.06
C GLY A 454 -4.41 -15.03 32.37
N ASP A 455 -5.40 -14.77 33.23
CA ASP A 455 -5.55 -15.50 34.50
C ASP A 455 -5.60 -17.01 34.26
N ASP A 456 -6.34 -17.49 33.25
CA ASP A 456 -6.39 -18.92 32.90
C ASP A 456 -5.02 -19.51 32.55
N LEU A 457 -4.17 -18.72 31.89
CA LEU A 457 -2.80 -19.13 31.55
C LEU A 457 -1.93 -19.19 32.81
N ARG A 458 -2.05 -18.22 33.73
CA ARG A 458 -1.32 -18.22 35.01
C ARG A 458 -1.70 -19.41 35.89
N HIS A 459 -2.99 -19.73 35.97
CA HIS A 459 -3.47 -20.90 36.69
C HIS A 459 -2.90 -22.20 36.08
N SER A 460 -2.97 -22.32 34.75
CA SER A 460 -2.44 -23.49 34.02
C SER A 460 -0.92 -23.67 34.20
N LEU A 461 -0.15 -22.59 34.16
CA LEU A 461 1.30 -22.61 34.41
C LEU A 461 1.60 -22.98 35.87
N GLY A 462 0.84 -22.44 36.82
CA GLY A 462 0.97 -22.76 38.24
C GLY A 462 0.66 -24.23 38.52
N ASP A 463 -0.35 -24.80 37.86
CA ASP A 463 -0.69 -26.21 38.02
C ASP A 463 0.34 -27.13 37.38
N LEU A 464 0.87 -26.78 36.19
CA LEU A 464 2.02 -27.49 35.61
C LEU A 464 3.23 -27.47 36.55
N GLN A 465 3.55 -26.32 37.15
CA GLN A 465 4.68 -26.21 38.07
C GLN A 465 4.48 -27.02 39.35
N LYS A 466 3.25 -27.07 39.89
CA LYS A 466 2.91 -27.94 41.02
C LYS A 466 3.09 -29.41 40.64
N GLN A 467 2.52 -29.86 39.52
CA GLN A 467 2.64 -31.23 39.03
C GLN A 467 4.11 -31.63 38.82
N TRP A 468 4.90 -30.75 38.18
CA TRP A 468 6.33 -30.96 37.99
C TRP A 468 7.08 -31.09 39.32
N SER A 469 6.82 -30.21 40.29
CA SER A 469 7.48 -30.27 41.60
C SER A 469 7.15 -31.54 42.38
N ALA A 470 5.93 -32.07 42.24
CA ALA A 470 5.51 -33.31 42.86
C ALA A 470 6.20 -34.51 42.20
N PHE A 471 6.22 -34.56 40.87
CA PHE A 471 6.93 -35.58 40.12
C PHE A 471 8.44 -35.58 40.41
N HIS A 472 9.09 -34.41 40.43
CA HIS A 472 10.51 -34.31 40.75
C HIS A 472 10.84 -34.84 42.15
N LYS A 473 10.02 -34.49 43.16
CA LYS A 473 10.14 -35.07 44.51
C LYS A 473 9.98 -36.59 44.51
N GLN A 474 9.09 -37.12 43.68
CA GLN A 474 8.89 -38.56 43.54
C GLN A 474 10.11 -39.24 42.89
N VAL A 475 10.74 -38.60 41.90
CA VAL A 475 12.00 -39.06 41.29
C VAL A 475 13.11 -39.08 42.33
N ASP A 476 13.32 -38.00 43.08
CA ASP A 476 14.36 -37.92 44.13
C ASP A 476 14.15 -38.96 45.24
N ASN A 477 12.89 -39.20 45.65
CA ASN A 477 12.57 -40.26 46.61
C ASN A 477 12.85 -41.66 46.05
N THR A 478 12.56 -41.89 44.77
CA THR A 478 12.83 -43.18 44.12
C THR A 478 14.33 -43.43 43.99
N GLU A 479 15.11 -42.40 43.63
CA GLU A 479 16.57 -42.46 43.59
C GLU A 479 17.14 -42.85 44.96
N LYS A 480 16.71 -42.17 46.02
CA LYS A 480 17.10 -42.48 47.40
C LYS A 480 16.73 -43.91 47.80
N ASN A 481 15.55 -44.40 47.41
CA ASN A 481 15.14 -45.78 47.71
C ASN A 481 15.99 -46.81 46.93
N ILE A 482 16.37 -46.53 45.69
CA ILE A 482 17.29 -47.39 44.93
C ILE A 482 18.66 -47.44 45.62
N GLU A 483 19.20 -46.32 46.08
CA GLU A 483 20.47 -46.29 46.81
C GLU A 483 20.41 -47.08 48.12
N LEU A 484 19.35 -46.87 48.91
CA LEU A 484 19.10 -47.65 50.14
C LEU A 484 18.98 -49.15 49.83
N SER A 485 18.37 -49.54 48.71
CA SER A 485 18.26 -50.94 48.30
C SER A 485 19.61 -51.59 47.99
N ILE A 486 20.53 -50.84 47.36
CA ILE A 486 21.90 -51.30 47.11
C ILE A 486 22.62 -51.49 48.44
N GLU A 487 22.46 -50.56 49.38
CA GLU A 487 23.04 -50.67 50.72
C GLU A 487 22.53 -51.89 51.47
N PHE A 488 21.22 -52.14 51.41
CA PHE A 488 20.57 -53.33 51.94
C PHE A 488 21.15 -54.61 51.35
N PHE A 489 21.17 -54.76 50.03
CA PHE A 489 21.68 -55.98 49.38
C PHE A 489 23.18 -56.17 49.57
N ARG A 490 23.95 -55.09 49.71
CA ARG A 490 25.38 -55.15 50.06
C ARG A 490 25.56 -55.76 51.45
N HIS A 491 24.80 -55.29 52.45
CA HIS A 491 24.86 -55.85 53.79
C HIS A 491 24.33 -57.29 53.85
N VAL A 492 23.27 -57.63 53.11
CA VAL A 492 22.79 -59.03 52.96
C VAL A 492 23.91 -59.93 52.44
N LYS A 493 24.59 -59.54 51.35
CA LYS A 493 25.71 -60.30 50.79
C LYS A 493 26.89 -60.45 51.76
N GLU A 494 27.28 -59.38 52.45
CA GLU A 494 28.34 -59.42 53.48
C GLU A 494 27.98 -60.36 54.65
N THR A 495 26.69 -60.41 54.99
CA THR A 495 26.13 -61.26 56.06
C THR A 495 26.15 -62.73 55.63
N GLU A 496 25.76 -63.04 54.39
CA GLU A 496 25.86 -64.37 53.77
C GLU A 496 27.32 -64.86 53.64
N GLU A 497 28.26 -63.98 53.28
CA GLU A 497 29.68 -64.31 53.23
C GLU A 497 30.23 -64.66 54.62
N TRP A 498 29.79 -63.96 55.66
CA TRP A 498 30.13 -64.30 57.04
C TRP A 498 29.53 -65.66 57.44
N PHE A 499 28.28 -65.97 57.04
CA PHE A 499 27.70 -67.31 57.24
C PHE A 499 28.52 -68.40 56.56
N LYS A 500 28.96 -68.19 55.31
CA LYS A 500 29.81 -69.15 54.61
C LYS A 500 31.12 -69.40 55.35
N LYS A 501 31.73 -68.36 55.92
CA LYS A 501 32.95 -68.48 56.75
C LYS A 501 32.67 -69.22 58.05
N GLY A 502 31.60 -68.88 58.77
CA GLY A 502 31.20 -69.54 60.02
C GLY A 502 30.82 -71.01 59.83
N SER A 503 30.11 -71.33 58.74
CA SER A 503 29.72 -72.69 58.37
C SER A 503 30.94 -73.56 58.03
N ARG A 504 31.92 -73.01 57.29
CA ARG A 504 33.20 -73.70 57.04
C ARG A 504 33.93 -73.99 58.35
N LEU A 505 34.01 -73.00 59.23
CA LEU A 505 34.63 -73.18 60.55
C LEU A 505 33.92 -74.25 61.39
N LEU A 506 32.58 -74.28 61.38
CA LEU A 506 31.79 -75.33 62.03
C LEU A 506 32.15 -76.72 61.50
N VAL A 507 32.21 -76.89 60.18
CA VAL A 507 32.54 -78.19 59.55
C VAL A 507 33.97 -78.61 59.86
N GLU A 508 34.94 -77.70 59.75
CA GLU A 508 36.35 -77.98 60.06
C GLU A 508 36.51 -78.39 61.54
N VAL A 509 35.91 -77.63 62.45
CA VAL A 509 36.01 -77.91 63.88
C VAL A 509 35.23 -79.18 64.25
N ALA A 510 34.09 -79.46 63.62
CA ALA A 510 33.37 -80.72 63.82
C ALA A 510 34.22 -81.92 63.36
N GLY A 511 34.87 -81.83 62.19
CA GLY A 511 35.80 -82.86 61.70
C GLY A 511 37.00 -83.06 62.63
N GLU A 512 37.63 -81.97 63.07
CA GLU A 512 38.75 -82.00 64.01
C GLU A 512 38.32 -82.45 65.42
N SER A 513 37.08 -82.21 65.85
CA SER A 513 36.58 -82.61 67.17
C SER A 513 36.52 -84.13 67.35
N SER A 514 36.31 -84.87 66.26
CA SER A 514 36.25 -86.33 66.27
C SER A 514 37.61 -87.01 66.47
N SER A 515 38.71 -86.26 66.28
CA SER A 515 40.09 -86.75 66.38
C SER A 515 40.86 -86.24 67.61
N VAL A 516 40.22 -85.44 68.47
CA VAL A 516 40.82 -84.86 69.68
C VAL A 516 41.16 -85.96 70.69
N ARG A 517 42.42 -86.01 71.12
CA ARG A 517 42.91 -86.99 72.12
C ARG A 517 43.57 -86.34 73.33
N THR A 518 43.88 -85.05 73.27
CA THR A 518 44.48 -84.29 74.37
C THR A 518 43.63 -83.09 74.78
N PRO A 519 43.67 -82.67 76.06
CA PRO A 519 42.97 -81.48 76.51
C PRO A 519 43.46 -80.20 75.82
N ASP A 520 44.73 -80.13 75.43
CA ASP A 520 45.29 -78.96 74.72
C ASP A 520 44.78 -78.85 73.27
N GLU A 521 44.52 -79.97 72.59
CA GLU A 521 43.89 -79.98 71.26
C GLU A 521 42.43 -79.49 71.32
N ALA A 522 41.66 -79.95 72.32
CA ALA A 522 40.31 -79.45 72.57
C ALA A 522 40.30 -77.94 72.86
N HIS A 523 41.24 -77.48 73.70
CA HIS A 523 41.38 -76.07 74.07
C HIS A 523 41.74 -75.17 72.88
N LYS A 524 42.62 -75.63 71.99
CA LYS A 524 42.97 -74.91 70.75
C LYS A 524 41.77 -74.75 69.83
N LEU A 525 40.94 -75.78 69.66
CA LEU A 525 39.72 -75.71 68.86
C LEU A 525 38.68 -74.75 69.47
N CYS A 526 38.47 -74.80 70.79
CA CYS A 526 37.65 -73.83 71.51
C CYS A 526 38.15 -72.39 71.28
N THR A 527 39.45 -72.16 71.44
CA THR A 527 40.06 -70.83 71.29
C THR A 527 39.91 -70.30 69.86
N ARG A 528 39.95 -71.17 68.84
CA ARG A 528 39.72 -70.82 67.42
C ARG A 528 38.28 -70.35 67.16
N ILE A 529 37.28 -71.07 67.67
CA ILE A 529 35.86 -70.65 67.58
C ILE A 529 35.64 -69.36 68.37
N GLU A 530 36.19 -69.28 69.59
CA GLU A 530 36.03 -68.11 70.46
C GLU A 530 36.67 -66.84 69.88
N SER A 531 37.82 -66.96 69.19
CA SER A 531 38.43 -65.85 68.46
C SER A 531 37.55 -65.36 67.30
N PHE A 532 37.00 -66.28 66.51
CA PHE A 532 36.07 -65.94 65.42
C PHE A 532 34.79 -65.25 65.92
N LEU A 533 34.20 -65.75 67.02
CA LEU A 533 33.03 -65.14 67.64
C LEU A 533 33.36 -63.77 68.24
N LYS A 534 34.44 -63.64 69.00
CA LYS A 534 34.81 -62.39 69.67
C LYS A 534 35.08 -61.24 68.70
N GLU A 535 35.68 -61.53 67.55
CA GLU A 535 36.00 -60.53 66.53
C GLU A 535 34.84 -60.28 65.55
N GLY A 536 34.07 -61.32 65.19
CA GLY A 536 33.05 -61.24 64.14
C GLY A 536 31.61 -60.99 64.61
N GLU A 537 31.21 -61.51 65.78
CA GLU A 537 29.84 -61.42 66.31
C GLU A 537 29.32 -59.98 66.51
N PRO A 538 30.05 -59.04 67.14
CA PRO A 538 29.53 -57.69 67.35
C PRO A 538 29.30 -56.95 66.03
N GLU A 539 30.14 -57.20 65.04
CA GLU A 539 30.02 -56.58 63.71
C GLU A 539 28.88 -57.22 62.90
N GLN A 540 28.70 -58.54 63.00
CA GLN A 540 27.58 -59.24 62.39
C GLN A 540 26.22 -58.81 63.00
N GLN A 541 26.16 -58.65 64.32
CA GLN A 541 24.96 -58.16 65.01
C GLN A 541 24.61 -56.72 64.59
N ARG A 542 25.62 -55.87 64.39
CA ARG A 542 25.42 -54.53 63.83
C ARG A 542 24.84 -54.61 62.42
N ARG A 543 25.41 -55.45 61.54
CA ARG A 543 24.89 -55.63 60.17
C ARG A 543 23.44 -56.07 60.15
N ILE A 544 23.04 -57.04 60.97
CA ILE A 544 21.64 -57.49 61.04
C ILE A 544 20.71 -56.40 61.57
N THR A 545 21.17 -55.63 62.56
CA THR A 545 20.40 -54.49 63.08
C THR A 545 20.23 -53.43 61.99
N THR A 546 21.28 -53.14 61.22
CA THR A 546 21.24 -52.22 60.08
C THR A 546 20.34 -52.73 58.96
N ILE A 547 20.42 -54.02 58.60
CA ILE A 547 19.53 -54.65 57.62
C ILE A 547 18.08 -54.51 58.05
N SER A 548 17.77 -54.79 59.32
CA SER A 548 16.41 -54.67 59.86
C SER A 548 15.89 -53.23 59.86
N ALA A 549 16.78 -52.24 60.01
CA ALA A 549 16.43 -50.83 59.90
C ALA A 549 16.17 -50.43 58.43
N LEU A 550 17.07 -50.82 57.52
CA LEU A 550 16.96 -50.56 56.08
C LEU A 550 15.70 -51.19 55.47
N VAL A 551 15.28 -52.36 55.94
CA VAL A 551 14.03 -53.02 55.50
C VAL A 551 12.80 -52.21 55.87
N LYS A 552 12.76 -51.65 57.08
CA LYS A 552 11.65 -50.78 57.51
C LYS A 552 11.59 -49.51 56.66
N ASP A 553 12.74 -48.97 56.30
CA ASP A 553 12.84 -47.74 55.49
C ASP A 553 12.48 -48.00 54.01
N LEU A 554 12.79 -49.18 53.47
CA LEU A 554 12.56 -49.54 52.06
C LEU A 554 11.17 -50.16 51.78
N TYR A 555 10.72 -51.06 52.65
CA TYR A 555 9.53 -51.90 52.41
C TYR A 555 8.42 -51.68 53.45
N GLY A 556 8.67 -50.91 54.52
CA GLY A 556 7.67 -50.58 55.52
C GLY A 556 7.18 -51.80 56.31
N ARG A 557 5.97 -52.28 56.00
CA ARG A 557 5.32 -53.43 56.67
C ARG A 557 5.52 -54.76 55.94
N ASP A 558 5.95 -54.74 54.68
CA ASP A 558 6.09 -55.94 53.85
C ASP A 558 7.55 -56.41 53.86
N GLU A 559 7.95 -57.07 54.93
CA GLU A 559 9.32 -57.58 55.10
C GLU A 559 9.60 -58.74 54.13
N PRO A 560 10.69 -58.68 53.32
CA PRO A 560 11.03 -59.78 52.43
C PRO A 560 11.31 -61.07 53.21
N PRO A 561 10.79 -62.24 52.78
CA PRO A 561 10.99 -63.51 53.48
C PRO A 561 12.47 -63.92 53.56
N GLN A 562 13.30 -63.40 52.65
CA GLN A 562 14.75 -63.58 52.66
C GLN A 562 15.40 -63.00 53.93
N VAL A 563 14.87 -61.92 54.51
CA VAL A 563 15.43 -61.27 55.70
C VAL A 563 15.14 -62.09 56.95
N GLU A 564 13.92 -62.62 57.07
CA GLU A 564 13.56 -63.52 58.16
C GLU A 564 14.41 -64.80 58.11
N ALA A 565 14.56 -65.39 56.91
CA ALA A 565 15.44 -66.53 56.70
C ALA A 565 16.90 -66.22 57.06
N LEU A 566 17.41 -65.02 56.72
CA LEU A 566 18.76 -64.58 57.06
C LEU A 566 18.98 -64.46 58.58
N CYS A 567 18.00 -63.89 59.28
CA CYS A 567 18.04 -63.78 60.74
C CYS A 567 18.02 -65.14 61.42
N GLN A 568 17.18 -66.07 60.93
CA GLN A 568 17.12 -67.45 61.41
C GLN A 568 18.44 -68.19 61.17
N GLN A 569 19.02 -68.06 59.97
CA GLN A 569 20.33 -68.64 59.64
C GLN A 569 21.46 -68.09 60.52
N ASN A 570 21.46 -66.79 60.84
CA ASN A 570 22.44 -66.21 61.75
C ASN A 570 22.32 -66.78 63.16
N ALA A 571 21.10 -66.85 63.69
CA ALA A 571 20.85 -67.42 65.01
C ALA A 571 21.32 -68.87 65.06
N TYR A 572 20.99 -69.66 64.03
CA TYR A 572 21.40 -71.06 63.92
C TYR A 572 22.93 -71.24 63.95
N ILE A 573 23.69 -70.46 63.17
CA ILE A 573 25.16 -70.58 63.13
C ILE A 573 25.79 -70.17 64.47
N LEU A 574 25.30 -69.09 65.08
CA LEU A 574 25.78 -68.65 66.39
C LEU A 574 25.48 -69.68 67.48
N ASP A 575 24.28 -70.24 67.51
CA ASP A 575 23.90 -71.27 68.48
C ASP A 575 24.65 -72.58 68.24
N SER A 576 24.84 -72.98 66.98
CA SER A 576 25.65 -74.15 66.62
C SER A 576 27.10 -74.00 67.05
N LEU A 577 27.73 -72.84 66.79
CA LEU A 577 29.11 -72.56 67.23
C LEU A 577 29.20 -72.61 68.77
N ARG A 578 28.24 -72.02 69.48
CA ARG A 578 28.20 -72.04 70.95
C ARG A 578 27.99 -73.44 71.52
N VAL A 579 27.14 -74.27 70.90
CA VAL A 579 26.90 -75.67 71.29
C VAL A 579 28.17 -76.48 71.08
N ILE A 580 28.85 -76.35 69.94
CA ILE A 580 30.11 -77.05 69.69
C ILE A 580 31.21 -76.58 70.66
N THR A 581 31.33 -75.28 70.94
CA THR A 581 32.25 -74.77 71.96
C THR A 581 31.95 -75.38 73.34
N LYS A 582 30.68 -75.47 73.74
CA LYS A 582 30.28 -76.10 75.02
C LYS A 582 30.62 -77.58 75.05
N ASN A 583 30.39 -78.30 73.95
CA ASN A 583 30.71 -79.71 73.82
C ASN A 583 32.23 -79.94 73.86
N LEU A 584 33.02 -79.13 73.15
CA LEU A 584 34.48 -79.18 73.17
C LEU A 584 35.05 -78.86 74.56
N ARG A 585 34.48 -77.89 75.29
CA ARG A 585 34.85 -77.64 76.70
C ARG A 585 34.48 -78.82 77.61
N SER A 586 33.36 -79.50 77.36
CA SER A 586 33.01 -80.73 78.08
C SER A 586 33.99 -81.85 77.77
N ILE A 587 34.41 -82.01 76.51
CA ILE A 587 35.43 -82.97 76.08
C ILE A 587 36.79 -82.62 76.72
N GLU A 588 37.18 -81.35 76.73
CA GLU A 588 38.39 -80.86 77.43
C GLU A 588 38.35 -81.22 78.93
N THR A 589 37.21 -80.98 79.59
CA THR A 589 37.03 -81.28 81.02
C THR A 589 37.08 -82.78 81.29
N ASN A 590 36.43 -83.58 80.46
CA ASN A 590 36.44 -85.04 80.57
C ASN A 590 37.83 -85.63 80.30
N LEU A 591 38.57 -85.11 79.31
CA LEU A 591 39.94 -85.51 79.03
C LEU A 591 40.89 -85.11 80.16
N ARG A 592 40.72 -83.92 80.77
CA ARG A 592 41.47 -83.53 81.99
C ARG A 592 41.16 -84.45 83.17
N LEU A 593 39.89 -84.76 83.42
CA LEU A 593 39.50 -85.69 84.49
C LEU A 593 40.05 -87.10 84.24
N ALA A 594 40.05 -87.57 82.99
CA ALA A 594 40.64 -88.85 82.61
C ALA A 594 42.18 -88.86 82.75
N ASP A 595 42.87 -87.77 82.43
CA ASP A 595 44.30 -87.58 82.69
C ASP A 595 44.63 -87.58 84.19
N ASP A 596 43.81 -86.90 85.00
CA ASP A 596 43.98 -86.86 86.46
C ASP A 596 43.69 -88.22 87.11
N HIS A 597 42.69 -88.97 86.62
CA HIS A 597 42.43 -90.35 87.05
C HIS A 597 43.56 -91.31 86.64
N ARG A 598 44.16 -91.16 85.45
CA ARG A 598 45.35 -91.93 85.05
C ARG A 598 46.52 -91.66 85.99
N ARG A 599 46.77 -90.40 86.35
CA ARG A 599 47.81 -90.02 87.34
C ARG A 599 47.53 -90.56 88.74
N GLN A 600 46.27 -90.62 89.18
CA GLN A 600 45.89 -91.22 90.47
C GLN A 600 45.99 -92.76 90.49
N GLN A 601 45.69 -93.46 89.39
CA GLN A 601 45.87 -94.92 89.29
C GLN A 601 47.35 -95.35 89.25
N GLU A 602 48.22 -94.54 88.65
CA GLU A 602 49.67 -94.76 88.69
C GLU A 602 50.21 -94.64 90.13
N GLN A 603 49.66 -93.73 90.95
CA GLN A 603 50.02 -93.61 92.37
C GLN A 603 49.53 -94.78 93.24
N VAL A 604 48.44 -95.46 92.87
CA VAL A 604 47.90 -96.64 93.61
C VAL A 604 48.60 -97.95 93.21
N ARG A 605 49.15 -98.05 91.99
CA ARG A 605 49.85 -99.25 91.50
C ARG A 605 51.22 -99.51 92.11
N GLU A 606 51.92 -98.50 92.63
CA GLU A 606 53.25 -98.71 93.24
C GLU A 606 53.21 -99.14 94.71
N GLY A 607 52.03 -99.18 95.35
CA GLY A 607 51.89 -99.38 96.80
C GLY A 607 51.76 -100.83 97.32
N SER A 608 51.58 -101.87 96.50
CA SER A 608 51.40 -103.23 97.08
C SER A 608 51.62 -104.43 96.16
N ARG A 609 52.81 -105.05 96.23
CA ARG A 609 53.08 -106.38 96.83
C ARG A 609 54.42 -107.02 96.40
N ARG A 610 55.23 -107.38 97.40
CA ARG A 610 56.10 -108.58 97.41
C ARG A 610 55.28 -109.79 97.92
N SER A 611 55.38 -110.90 97.18
CA SER A 611 55.23 -112.33 97.59
C SER A 611 53.84 -113.03 97.63
N PRO A 612 53.78 -114.37 97.37
CA PRO A 612 52.82 -114.96 96.42
C PRO A 612 51.92 -116.11 96.97
N CYS A 613 50.71 -116.30 96.38
CA CYS A 613 50.27 -117.53 95.68
C CYS A 613 48.75 -117.62 95.42
N ARG A 614 48.45 -118.19 94.23
CA ARG A 614 47.30 -119.00 93.75
C ARG A 614 46.09 -118.32 93.07
N TYR A 615 45.91 -118.79 91.82
CA TYR A 615 45.01 -118.40 90.74
C TYR A 615 43.51 -118.59 91.01
N VAL A 616 42.69 -117.70 90.43
CA VAL A 616 41.52 -118.03 89.58
C VAL A 616 41.43 -116.98 88.46
N GLN A 617 41.25 -117.44 87.22
CA GLN A 617 41.11 -116.68 85.97
C GLN A 617 39.62 -116.54 85.62
N LEU A 618 39.17 -115.39 85.11
CA LEU A 618 37.95 -115.14 84.30
C LEU A 618 37.99 -113.66 83.80
N PRO A 619 37.29 -113.28 82.72
CA PRO A 619 37.92 -112.85 81.47
C PRO A 619 37.90 -111.33 81.20
N VAL A 620 38.79 -110.93 80.29
CA VAL A 620 38.91 -109.61 79.66
C VAL A 620 37.64 -109.31 78.82
N GLN A 621 37.02 -108.16 79.06
CA GLN A 621 36.21 -107.45 78.05
C GLN A 621 36.82 -106.07 77.84
N GLU A 622 37.55 -105.91 76.75
CA GLU A 622 37.75 -104.61 76.11
C GLU A 622 36.41 -104.24 75.45
N LYS A 623 35.79 -103.14 75.89
CA LYS A 623 34.74 -102.45 75.13
C LYS A 623 35.31 -101.12 74.64
N PRO A 624 35.33 -100.86 73.32
CA PRO A 624 35.63 -99.53 72.81
C PRO A 624 34.51 -98.56 73.21
N VAL A 625 34.91 -97.33 73.50
CA VAL A 625 34.01 -96.19 73.60
C VAL A 625 33.41 -95.94 72.22
N GLN A 626 32.08 -95.96 72.13
CA GLN A 626 31.33 -95.24 71.12
C GLN A 626 30.36 -94.34 71.87
N VAL A 627 30.65 -93.03 71.87
CA VAL A 627 29.60 -92.03 72.04
C VAL A 627 29.25 -91.59 70.63
N GLU A 628 28.15 -92.11 70.11
CA GLU A 628 27.51 -91.54 68.93
C GLU A 628 27.16 -90.09 69.25
N ILE A 629 27.80 -89.15 68.54
CA ILE A 629 27.27 -87.80 68.42
C ILE A 629 26.23 -87.89 67.32
N ASP A 630 24.97 -87.88 67.71
CA ASP A 630 23.84 -87.78 66.79
C ASP A 630 23.85 -86.36 66.21
N ILE A 631 24.57 -86.20 65.10
CA ILE A 631 24.44 -85.02 64.24
C ILE A 631 23.18 -85.28 63.41
N GLN A 632 22.06 -84.72 63.83
CA GLN A 632 20.89 -84.59 62.97
C GLN A 632 21.23 -83.61 61.84
N THR A 633 21.90 -84.14 60.83
CA THR A 633 21.97 -83.52 59.51
C THR A 633 20.64 -83.84 58.82
N GLU A 634 19.59 -83.06 59.09
CA GLU A 634 18.46 -83.01 58.18
C GLU A 634 18.93 -82.32 56.89
N ALA A 635 19.05 -83.13 55.84
CA ALA A 635 19.24 -82.66 54.49
C ALA A 635 17.96 -81.92 54.05
N ILE A 636 18.10 -80.63 53.76
CA ILE A 636 17.11 -79.85 53.01
C ILE A 636 17.76 -79.45 51.67
N PRO A 637 17.02 -79.53 50.55
CA PRO A 637 17.58 -79.74 49.22
C PRO A 637 18.36 -78.53 48.72
N LEU A 638 19.53 -78.78 48.13
CA LEU A 638 20.06 -77.91 47.09
C LEU A 638 19.05 -77.90 45.94
N SER A 639 18.35 -76.79 45.75
CA SER A 639 17.59 -76.52 44.54
C SER A 639 18.58 -76.26 43.39
N SER A 640 18.71 -77.29 42.57
CA SER A 640 18.75 -77.28 41.09
C SER A 640 19.64 -76.24 40.40
N ASP A 641 20.65 -76.79 39.71
CA ASP A 641 21.12 -76.30 38.42
C ASP A 641 19.92 -75.92 37.55
N GLU A 642 19.86 -74.65 37.12
CA GLU A 642 19.03 -74.22 36.01
C GLU A 642 19.96 -73.70 34.91
N GLU A 643 19.84 -74.33 33.75
CA GLU A 643 20.55 -74.03 32.52
C GLU A 643 20.46 -72.54 32.16
N LEU A 644 21.59 -71.99 31.73
CA LEU A 644 21.68 -70.72 31.03
C LEU A 644 20.68 -70.67 29.85
N PRO A 645 19.76 -69.69 29.78
CA PRO A 645 19.23 -69.24 28.51
C PRO A 645 20.30 -68.42 27.77
N PRO A 646 20.35 -68.50 26.42
CA PRO A 646 21.42 -67.90 25.64
C PRO A 646 21.39 -66.37 25.72
N PRO A 647 22.56 -65.70 25.68
CA PRO A 647 22.61 -64.24 25.61
C PRO A 647 22.01 -63.74 24.29
N PRO A 648 21.23 -62.64 24.29
CA PRO A 648 20.84 -61.96 23.06
C PRO A 648 22.08 -61.41 22.33
N PRO A 649 22.01 -61.29 20.98
CA PRO A 649 23.18 -61.06 20.13
C PRO A 649 23.82 -59.68 20.35
N PRO A 650 25.14 -59.56 20.07
CA PRO A 650 25.88 -58.32 20.20
C PRO A 650 25.40 -57.29 19.17
N PRO A 651 25.31 -55.99 19.54
CA PRO A 651 25.41 -54.93 18.55
C PRO A 651 26.82 -54.98 17.94
N PRO A 652 26.99 -54.88 16.63
CA PRO A 652 28.31 -54.90 16.00
C PRO A 652 29.16 -53.73 16.51
N GLU A 653 30.35 -54.09 16.99
CA GLU A 653 31.45 -53.19 17.33
C GLU A 653 32.00 -52.45 16.10
N GLU A 654 32.64 -51.35 16.45
CA GLU A 654 33.33 -50.34 15.65
C GLU A 654 34.48 -50.91 14.80
N ASP A 655 34.86 -50.15 13.78
CA ASP A 655 36.24 -49.82 13.39
C ASP A 655 36.13 -49.07 12.03
N ASP A 656 36.80 -47.97 11.73
CA ASP A 656 38.04 -47.48 12.28
C ASP A 656 38.23 -46.01 11.85
N ALA A 657 39.00 -45.27 12.65
CA ALA A 657 39.94 -44.19 12.27
C ALA A 657 39.86 -42.98 13.21
N ALA A 658 40.70 -43.06 14.24
CA ALA A 658 41.14 -41.94 15.05
C ALA A 658 41.76 -40.80 14.20
N SER A 659 41.48 -39.56 14.58
CA SER A 659 42.50 -38.50 14.73
C SER A 659 41.95 -37.29 15.48
N LYS A 660 42.50 -37.03 16.67
CA LYS A 660 42.31 -35.81 17.45
C LYS A 660 42.96 -34.62 16.73
N SER A 661 42.21 -33.54 16.49
CA SER A 661 42.77 -32.19 16.56
C SER A 661 41.72 -31.19 17.03
N LYS A 662 42.10 -30.39 18.03
CA LYS A 662 41.34 -29.26 18.55
C LYS A 662 41.23 -28.20 17.44
N LEU A 663 40.03 -27.94 16.94
CA LEU A 663 39.69 -26.70 16.23
C LEU A 663 38.27 -26.27 16.60
N LYS A 664 38.07 -24.97 16.51
CA LYS A 664 36.99 -24.17 17.08
C LYS A 664 35.59 -24.51 16.55
N ASP A 665 34.62 -24.16 17.37
CA ASP A 665 33.24 -23.85 17.04
C ASP A 665 33.16 -23.03 15.72
N ASP A 666 32.70 -23.67 14.65
CA ASP A 666 32.18 -23.03 13.44
C ASP A 666 30.79 -23.66 13.21
N GLN A 667 29.75 -22.95 13.67
CA GLN A 667 28.40 -23.09 13.14
C GLN A 667 28.48 -22.98 11.61
N PRO A 668 27.85 -23.87 10.81
CA PRO A 668 27.84 -23.64 9.37
C PRO A 668 27.10 -22.33 9.12
N ASP A 669 27.80 -21.35 8.56
CA ASP A 669 27.18 -20.13 8.05
C ASP A 669 25.94 -20.54 7.25
N HIS A 670 24.80 -19.90 7.49
CA HIS A 670 23.60 -20.12 6.70
C HIS A 670 23.94 -19.94 5.21
N VAL A 671 23.99 -21.05 4.48
CA VAL A 671 24.28 -21.03 3.04
C VAL A 671 22.94 -20.89 2.33
N PRO A 672 22.62 -19.74 1.72
CA PRO A 672 21.39 -19.59 0.97
C PRO A 672 21.32 -20.62 -0.17
N PRO A 673 20.12 -21.00 -0.63
CA PRO A 673 19.99 -21.99 -1.70
C PRO A 673 20.68 -21.50 -2.98
N VAL A 674 21.63 -22.29 -3.48
CA VAL A 674 22.34 -22.03 -4.74
C VAL A 674 22.17 -23.21 -5.68
N PHE A 675 21.78 -22.93 -6.92
CA PHE A 675 21.79 -23.92 -7.98
C PHE A 675 23.22 -24.16 -8.45
N LEU A 676 23.76 -25.34 -8.17
CA LEU A 676 25.02 -25.81 -8.75
C LEU A 676 24.86 -26.16 -10.23
N THR A 677 23.66 -26.59 -10.61
CA THR A 677 23.32 -26.89 -12.00
C THR A 677 21.92 -26.36 -12.26
N PRO A 678 21.79 -25.23 -12.99
CA PRO A 678 20.49 -24.67 -13.30
C PRO A 678 19.76 -25.51 -14.34
N LEU A 679 18.44 -25.39 -14.38
CA LEU A 679 17.64 -25.98 -15.45
C LEU A 679 17.99 -25.34 -16.80
N VAL A 680 18.32 -26.18 -17.77
CA VAL A 680 18.62 -25.75 -19.15
C VAL A 680 17.41 -26.08 -20.02
N GLY A 681 17.01 -25.14 -20.88
CA GLY A 681 15.95 -25.37 -21.85
C GLY A 681 16.30 -26.49 -22.83
N ALA A 682 15.34 -27.36 -23.13
CA ALA A 682 15.51 -28.46 -24.07
C ALA A 682 14.35 -28.49 -25.07
N THR A 683 14.65 -28.81 -26.33
CA THR A 683 13.65 -29.05 -27.38
C THR A 683 13.52 -30.55 -27.57
N VAL A 684 12.31 -31.08 -27.43
CA VAL A 684 12.04 -32.52 -27.47
C VAL A 684 10.90 -32.79 -28.45
N GLN A 685 10.97 -33.89 -29.20
CA GLN A 685 9.85 -34.32 -30.05
C GLN A 685 8.66 -34.77 -29.20
N GLU A 686 7.46 -34.41 -29.65
CA GLU A 686 6.20 -34.78 -29.02
C GLU A 686 6.08 -36.31 -28.90
N GLY A 687 5.76 -36.81 -27.70
CA GLY A 687 5.69 -38.24 -27.39
C GLY A 687 6.95 -38.87 -26.80
N VAL A 688 8.08 -38.15 -26.76
CA VAL A 688 9.34 -38.64 -26.16
C VAL A 688 9.43 -38.25 -24.68
N LYS A 689 9.81 -39.20 -23.82
CA LYS A 689 10.07 -38.93 -22.39
C LYS A 689 11.35 -38.11 -22.24
N PHE A 690 11.29 -37.03 -21.48
CA PHE A 690 12.42 -36.16 -21.17
C PHE A 690 12.50 -35.90 -19.66
N THR A 691 13.72 -35.81 -19.15
CA THR A 691 13.98 -35.58 -17.72
C THR A 691 14.77 -34.29 -17.55
N PHE A 692 14.26 -33.39 -16.72
CA PHE A 692 14.98 -32.22 -16.27
C PHE A 692 15.75 -32.54 -14.98
N GLU A 693 17.04 -32.22 -14.95
CA GLU A 693 17.91 -32.36 -13.77
C GLU A 693 18.40 -30.97 -13.33
N CYS A 694 18.35 -30.70 -12.03
CA CYS A 694 19.01 -29.57 -11.40
C CYS A 694 19.62 -30.00 -10.08
N ARG A 695 20.70 -29.32 -9.67
CA ARG A 695 21.36 -29.56 -8.37
C ARG A 695 21.31 -28.29 -7.57
N VAL A 696 20.80 -28.38 -6.34
CA VAL A 696 20.70 -27.27 -5.39
C VAL A 696 21.47 -27.62 -4.12
N MET A 697 22.18 -26.65 -3.55
CA MET A 697 22.80 -26.74 -2.23
C MET A 697 22.29 -25.61 -1.34
N GLY A 698 22.19 -25.86 -0.03
CA GLY A 698 21.84 -24.86 0.98
C GLY A 698 21.91 -25.46 2.39
N TYR A 699 22.11 -24.62 3.40
CA TYR A 699 22.06 -25.02 4.81
C TYR A 699 21.24 -24.01 5.63
N PRO A 700 20.11 -24.43 6.26
CA PRO A 700 19.55 -25.78 6.27
C PRO A 700 19.08 -26.25 4.88
N MET A 701 18.85 -27.56 4.72
CA MET A 701 18.53 -28.19 3.45
C MET A 701 17.27 -27.56 2.81
N PRO A 702 17.34 -27.08 1.55
CA PRO A 702 16.24 -26.32 0.95
C PRO A 702 15.06 -27.21 0.52
N ASP A 703 13.84 -26.70 0.72
CA ASP A 703 12.63 -27.27 0.12
C ASP A 703 12.55 -26.91 -1.37
N VAL A 704 12.24 -27.90 -2.21
CA VAL A 704 12.19 -27.74 -3.67
C VAL A 704 10.79 -28.03 -4.21
N GLU A 705 10.23 -27.07 -4.94
CA GLU A 705 8.93 -27.18 -5.62
C GLU A 705 9.11 -27.06 -7.14
N TRP A 706 8.27 -27.76 -7.91
CA TRP A 706 8.31 -27.75 -9.37
C TRP A 706 7.04 -27.14 -9.95
N PHE A 707 7.18 -26.30 -10.97
CA PHE A 707 6.08 -25.63 -11.66
C PHE A 707 6.14 -25.91 -13.16
N LYS A 708 4.98 -26.09 -13.79
CA LYS A 708 4.80 -26.05 -15.24
C LYS A 708 3.72 -25.02 -15.55
N ASP A 709 4.02 -24.04 -16.41
CA ASP A 709 3.07 -22.97 -16.80
C ASP A 709 2.43 -22.26 -15.59
N ASN A 710 3.25 -21.96 -14.56
CA ASN A 710 2.83 -21.38 -13.27
C ASN A 710 1.87 -22.24 -12.42
N LEU A 711 1.70 -23.53 -12.75
CA LEU A 711 0.94 -24.49 -11.95
C LEU A 711 1.90 -25.43 -11.20
N SER A 712 1.71 -25.56 -9.89
CA SER A 712 2.51 -26.46 -9.05
C SER A 712 2.26 -27.91 -9.44
N ILE A 713 3.34 -28.64 -9.73
CA ILE A 713 3.30 -30.06 -10.05
C ILE A 713 3.45 -30.81 -8.72
N SER A 714 2.35 -31.05 -8.01
CA SER A 714 2.35 -31.79 -6.74
C SER A 714 2.96 -33.19 -6.91
N LYS A 715 3.72 -33.65 -5.90
CA LYS A 715 4.46 -34.94 -5.80
C LYS A 715 3.73 -36.13 -6.47
N ASN A 716 3.98 -36.33 -7.75
CA ASN A 716 3.59 -37.53 -8.52
C ASN A 716 4.76 -38.56 -8.42
N PRO A 717 4.51 -39.89 -8.46
CA PRO A 717 5.44 -40.94 -8.02
C PRO A 717 6.63 -41.21 -8.96
N VAL A 718 7.06 -40.24 -9.77
CA VAL A 718 8.19 -40.37 -10.70
C VAL A 718 9.43 -39.58 -10.25
N GLN A 719 9.39 -38.93 -9.09
CA GLN A 719 10.54 -38.19 -8.55
C GLN A 719 11.44 -39.14 -7.73
N LYS A 720 12.60 -39.50 -8.29
CA LYS A 720 13.69 -40.10 -7.54
C LYS A 720 14.61 -38.99 -7.04
N LEU A 721 14.55 -38.70 -5.74
CA LEU A 721 15.56 -37.91 -5.03
C LEU A 721 16.74 -38.84 -4.74
N TYR A 722 17.89 -38.56 -5.33
CA TYR A 722 19.15 -39.16 -4.93
C TYR A 722 19.83 -38.20 -3.96
N TYR A 723 20.04 -38.65 -2.72
CA TYR A 723 20.75 -37.92 -1.67
C TYR A 723 22.27 -38.06 -1.85
#